data_AF-A0A6A5YQW1-F1
#
_entry.id   AF-A0A6A5YQW1-F1
#
_cell.length_a   1.000
_cell.length_b   1.000
_cell.length_c   1.000
_cell.angle_alpha   90.00
_cell.angle_beta   90.00
_cell.angle_gamma   90.00
#
_symmetry.space_group_name_H-M   'P 1'
#
loop_
_entity.id
_entity.type
_entity.pdbx_description
1 polymer ?
#
loop_
_entity_poly.entity_id
_entity_poly.type
_entity_poly.pdbx_seq_one_letter_code
_entity_poly.pdbx_strand_id
1 'polypeptide(L)'
;MDDAPLRLAENIALLQRIGRNPAPPTKNEIKLEHNEAGRVLSLQHELEVVESLAYLSTYSDEPRDVMALCVEERPDHGGLIVSYATNSGLCIRLQQGIEKVASVLTQEAKSASENRVETLLKAVIIHGRNRVIGRLASAKGGNEPSTAARLKKALDLYAGDNQGAQKTYKDLYGLSKQFSNLSRDFDELKRSGKTKQCDGVLRGILKVADRMWSDHQAALESMLATIPTDKMQENLKSWLGFQIGHLGQYVPAIQRLLKRARQFSIFRCIEVRCVSLKPLSLSPYLNNPEYRIKGGLLNRYSNGSKKSRSKLSHASVTLQTFLSKHQKSLASLAKETRGHVERYQSKNEYKVHAEIQLVMDYERRTEVTRPPRVIKSSKSACFLCDLFIKAHGKFYTPKTHGRLYDRWMLPDLEGLRLTKHKRKQIVSAIDQCNDEVEEALLKAVAEEQKRRDDPRESDRFSLASSSTQRSSSAISEVARSYTGNQPEPRSRIDSIISPITPMSPRAPSLERPTKYGSPNNARDRDDERSPKASEFQYGESAIDGTPLDTIHLQRGLPSVYLFHTTSKAVRLHTPRIHFELSRSLASQIASESSVGYQVPDHKPLCIEVAWLDGSEEAAVQSEHNRSVIDLGQDGFEMAAREGILFSKSGLLIRKRAELVRLRAVEP
;
A
#
# COMPACT_ATOMS: atom_id res chain seq x y z
N MET A 1 -19.33 3.68 26.40
CA MET A 1 -18.33 4.73 26.12
C MET A 1 -16.96 4.10 26.17
N ASP A 2 -16.58 3.55 27.33
CA ASP A 2 -15.28 2.88 27.57
C ASP A 2 -15.09 1.54 26.84
N ASP A 3 -15.91 1.23 25.83
CA ASP A 3 -15.97 -0.05 25.11
C ASP A 3 -16.01 0.10 23.58
N ALA A 4 -16.18 1.31 23.06
CA ALA A 4 -16.34 1.58 21.63
C ALA A 4 -15.17 1.07 20.74
N PRO A 5 -13.88 1.09 21.17
CA PRO A 5 -12.79 0.49 20.39
C PRO A 5 -12.87 -1.04 20.30
N LEU A 6 -13.23 -1.73 21.39
CA LEU A 6 -13.36 -3.19 21.39
C LEU A 6 -14.59 -3.64 20.59
N ARG A 7 -15.71 -2.91 20.71
CA ARG A 7 -16.90 -3.11 19.90
C ARG A 7 -16.56 -3.02 18.40
N LEU A 8 -15.81 -2.01 18.01
CA LEU A 8 -15.39 -1.79 16.61
C LEU A 8 -14.48 -2.92 16.11
N ALA A 9 -13.50 -3.33 16.93
CA ALA A 9 -12.61 -4.43 16.60
C ALA A 9 -13.35 -5.77 16.39
N GLU A 10 -14.30 -6.10 17.27
CA GLU A 10 -15.12 -7.30 17.13
C GLU A 10 -16.04 -7.23 15.90
N ASN A 11 -16.66 -6.07 15.63
CA ASN A 11 -17.52 -5.87 14.45
C ASN A 11 -16.73 -5.97 13.13
N ILE A 12 -15.53 -5.37 13.06
CA ILE A 12 -14.61 -5.48 11.92
C ILE A 12 -14.19 -6.94 11.68
N ALA A 13 -13.77 -7.64 12.73
CA ALA A 13 -13.32 -9.04 12.65
C ALA A 13 -14.45 -10.02 12.28
N LEU A 14 -15.71 -9.62 12.49
CA LEU A 14 -16.90 -10.35 12.05
C LEU A 14 -17.27 -10.04 10.60
N LEU A 15 -17.31 -8.75 10.21
CA LEU A 15 -17.59 -8.34 8.84
C LEU A 15 -16.58 -8.97 7.86
N GLN A 16 -15.28 -8.98 8.21
CA GLN A 16 -14.22 -9.58 7.40
C GLN A 16 -14.40 -11.10 7.16
N ARG A 17 -15.04 -11.83 8.09
CA ARG A 17 -15.35 -13.26 7.90
C ARG A 17 -16.42 -13.47 6.83
N ILE A 18 -17.40 -12.56 6.78
CA ILE A 18 -18.51 -12.58 5.82
C ILE A 18 -17.99 -12.13 4.45
N GLY A 19 -17.36 -10.95 4.37
CA GLY A 19 -16.83 -10.39 3.13
C GLY A 19 -15.72 -9.37 3.35
N ARG A 20 -14.73 -9.35 2.43
CA ARG A 20 -13.58 -8.43 2.49
C ARG A 20 -13.81 -7.10 1.79
N ASN A 21 -14.88 -6.98 1.01
CA ASN A 21 -15.12 -5.86 0.08
C ASN A 21 -16.57 -5.32 0.24
N PRO A 22 -16.94 -4.81 1.44
CA PRO A 22 -18.31 -4.40 1.76
C PRO A 22 -18.84 -3.30 0.81
N ALA A 23 -17.98 -2.37 0.39
CA ALA A 23 -18.30 -1.32 -0.58
C ALA A 23 -17.56 -1.54 -1.91
N PRO A 24 -18.13 -1.11 -3.06
CA PRO A 24 -17.39 -1.02 -4.31
C PRO A 24 -16.43 0.20 -4.29
N PRO A 25 -15.39 0.22 -5.15
CA PRO A 25 -14.54 1.40 -5.33
C PRO A 25 -15.34 2.61 -5.80
N THR A 26 -15.38 3.68 -5.00
CA THR A 26 -16.28 4.82 -5.19
C THR A 26 -15.54 6.14 -5.00
N LYS A 27 -15.79 7.13 -5.87
CA LYS A 27 -15.31 8.52 -5.69
C LYS A 27 -16.20 9.23 -4.68
N ASN A 28 -15.60 10.03 -3.81
CA ASN A 28 -16.34 10.76 -2.80
C ASN A 28 -16.76 12.14 -3.31
N GLU A 29 -17.96 12.56 -2.91
CA GLU A 29 -18.45 13.92 -3.15
C GLU A 29 -17.83 14.87 -2.12
N ILE A 30 -17.55 16.11 -2.55
CA ILE A 30 -17.09 17.18 -1.65
C ILE A 30 -18.33 17.73 -0.92
N LYS A 31 -18.55 17.27 0.32
CA LYS A 31 -19.69 17.69 1.19
C LYS A 31 -19.30 18.59 2.36
N LEU A 32 -18.06 19.04 2.40
CA LEU A 32 -17.49 19.72 3.56
C LEU A 32 -17.67 21.24 3.42
N GLU A 33 -18.45 21.81 4.32
CA GLU A 33 -18.51 23.27 4.53
C GLU A 33 -17.18 23.74 5.14
N HIS A 34 -16.35 24.40 4.34
CA HIS A 34 -15.08 24.94 4.78
C HIS A 34 -15.09 26.46 4.78
N ASN A 35 -14.51 27.04 5.83
CA ASN A 35 -14.17 28.45 5.82
C ASN A 35 -12.94 28.67 4.92
N GLU A 36 -13.16 29.26 3.74
CA GLU A 36 -12.10 29.71 2.82
C GLU A 36 -11.47 31.05 3.26
N ALA A 37 -12.03 31.74 4.27
CA ALA A 37 -11.55 33.05 4.70
C ALA A 37 -10.09 32.98 5.17
N GLY A 38 -9.25 33.81 4.53
CA GLY A 38 -7.83 33.88 4.84
C GLY A 38 -7.07 32.59 4.54
N ARG A 39 -7.44 31.81 3.51
CA ARG A 39 -6.59 30.76 2.91
C ARG A 39 -6.00 31.23 1.59
N VAL A 40 -4.79 30.75 1.27
CA VAL A 40 -4.11 31.01 -0.01
C VAL A 40 -4.48 29.94 -1.04
N LEU A 41 -4.64 28.68 -0.62
CA LEU A 41 -5.12 27.62 -1.48
C LEU A 41 -6.64 27.53 -1.37
N SER A 42 -7.35 27.57 -2.50
CA SER A 42 -8.72 27.04 -2.56
C SER A 42 -8.69 25.53 -2.33
N LEU A 43 -9.80 24.94 -1.90
CA LEU A 43 -9.92 23.49 -1.72
C LEU A 43 -9.48 22.71 -2.98
N GLN A 44 -9.79 23.22 -4.18
CA GLN A 44 -9.40 22.61 -5.45
C GLN A 44 -7.88 22.68 -5.72
N HIS A 45 -7.22 23.77 -5.30
CA HIS A 45 -5.77 23.89 -5.38
C HIS A 45 -5.06 22.98 -4.36
N GLU A 46 -5.60 22.89 -3.14
CA GLU A 46 -5.08 21.98 -2.12
C GLU A 46 -5.19 20.53 -2.58
N LEU A 47 -6.34 20.13 -3.13
CA LEU A 47 -6.56 18.79 -3.70
C LEU A 47 -5.52 18.45 -4.78
N GLU A 48 -5.33 19.33 -5.76
CA GLU A 48 -4.36 19.09 -6.85
C GLU A 48 -2.91 18.98 -6.35
N VAL A 49 -2.54 19.79 -5.36
CA VAL A 49 -1.20 19.77 -4.74
C VAL A 49 -1.00 18.48 -3.95
N VAL A 50 -1.95 18.12 -3.09
CA VAL A 50 -1.91 16.91 -2.25
C VAL A 50 -1.92 15.64 -3.11
N GLU A 51 -2.75 15.58 -4.16
CA GLU A 51 -2.77 14.47 -5.11
C GLU A 51 -1.42 14.32 -5.82
N SER A 52 -0.90 15.41 -6.39
CA SER A 52 0.35 15.37 -7.15
C SER A 52 1.56 15.03 -6.27
N LEU A 53 1.63 15.57 -5.04
CA LEU A 53 2.66 15.20 -4.07
C LEU A 53 2.54 13.73 -3.65
N ALA A 54 1.36 13.26 -3.23
CA ALA A 54 1.17 11.87 -2.83
C ALA A 54 1.54 10.89 -3.97
N TYR A 55 1.21 11.24 -5.22
CA TYR A 55 1.54 10.43 -6.38
C TYR A 55 3.03 10.31 -6.65
N LEU A 56 3.74 11.44 -6.68
CA LEU A 56 5.16 11.54 -7.00
C LEU A 56 6.07 11.09 -5.84
N SER A 57 5.62 11.23 -4.59
CA SER A 57 6.38 10.81 -3.40
C SER A 57 6.22 9.32 -3.05
N THR A 58 5.32 8.58 -3.71
CA THR A 58 5.18 7.14 -3.47
C THR A 58 6.41 6.39 -4.02
N TYR A 59 7.11 5.64 -3.16
CA TYR A 59 8.33 4.90 -3.52
C TYR A 59 8.15 3.39 -3.71
N SER A 60 7.06 2.82 -3.17
CA SER A 60 6.81 1.38 -3.10
C SER A 60 5.39 1.05 -3.59
N ASP A 61 5.21 -0.12 -4.19
CA ASP A 61 3.90 -0.70 -4.50
C ASP A 61 3.47 -1.75 -3.45
N GLU A 62 4.32 -2.03 -2.46
CA GLU A 62 4.04 -3.02 -1.41
C GLU A 62 2.82 -2.63 -0.57
N PRO A 63 1.87 -3.55 -0.31
CA PRO A 63 0.69 -3.26 0.52
C PRO A 63 0.99 -2.82 1.96
N ARG A 64 2.23 -3.00 2.43
CA ARG A 64 2.68 -2.60 3.77
C ARG A 64 3.20 -1.16 3.83
N ASP A 65 3.61 -0.59 2.70
CA ASP A 65 4.25 0.72 2.58
C ASP A 65 3.29 1.80 2.05
N VAL A 66 1.99 1.63 2.32
CA VAL A 66 1.00 2.65 2.01
C VAL A 66 1.31 3.90 2.85
N MET A 67 1.45 5.03 2.17
CA MET A 67 1.63 6.34 2.78
C MET A 67 0.38 7.19 2.60
N ALA A 68 0.19 8.17 3.48
CA ALA A 68 -0.76 9.25 3.30
C ALA A 68 -0.07 10.61 3.45
N LEU A 69 -0.60 11.63 2.78
CA LEU A 69 -0.06 12.98 2.75
C LEU A 69 -1.20 14.02 2.76
N CYS A 70 -0.92 15.17 3.37
CA CYS A 70 -1.78 16.37 3.38
C CYS A 70 -0.89 17.62 3.47
N VAL A 71 -1.45 18.82 3.24
CA VAL A 71 -0.71 20.09 3.34
C VAL A 71 -1.42 21.12 4.23
N GLU A 72 -0.68 21.68 5.18
CA GLU A 72 -1.12 22.71 6.12
C GLU A 72 -0.54 24.07 5.70
N GLU A 73 -1.36 25.12 5.67
CA GLU A 73 -0.89 26.49 5.44
C GLU A 73 -0.44 27.10 6.77
N ARG A 74 0.76 27.68 6.84
CA ARG A 74 1.21 28.33 8.07
C ARG A 74 0.34 29.55 8.44
N PRO A 75 0.18 29.88 9.74
CA PRO A 75 -0.61 31.04 10.19
C PRO A 75 -0.16 32.39 9.61
N ASP A 76 1.14 32.54 9.34
CA ASP A 76 1.78 33.74 8.77
C ASP A 76 1.72 33.82 7.23
N HIS A 77 1.21 32.79 6.55
CA HIS A 77 1.35 32.58 5.11
C HIS A 77 2.81 32.54 4.59
N GLY A 78 3.78 32.37 5.50
CA GLY A 78 5.21 32.32 5.19
C GLY A 78 5.67 30.99 4.60
N GLY A 79 4.83 29.95 4.66
CA GLY A 79 5.17 28.62 4.15
C GLY A 79 4.03 27.59 4.15
N LEU A 80 4.36 26.41 3.64
CA LEU A 80 3.52 25.21 3.55
C LEU A 80 4.15 24.09 4.39
N ILE A 81 3.35 23.36 5.16
CA ILE A 81 3.80 22.17 5.90
C ILE A 81 3.23 20.91 5.24
N VAL A 82 4.10 20.13 4.59
CA VAL A 82 3.76 18.84 3.98
C VAL A 82 3.84 17.76 5.06
N SER A 83 2.70 17.24 5.49
CA SER A 83 2.64 16.20 6.52
C SER A 83 2.32 14.85 5.93
N TYR A 84 3.08 13.83 6.31
CA TYR A 84 2.89 12.46 5.83
C TYR A 84 2.98 11.40 6.95
N ALA A 85 2.33 10.26 6.73
CA ALA A 85 2.39 9.08 7.59
C ALA A 85 2.53 7.81 6.74
N THR A 86 2.92 6.68 7.35
CA THR A 86 2.93 5.37 6.66
C THR A 86 2.41 4.23 7.54
N ASN A 87 1.91 3.16 6.92
CA ASN A 87 1.46 1.94 7.59
C ASN A 87 2.62 1.07 8.16
N SER A 88 3.87 1.40 7.83
CA SER A 88 5.09 0.77 8.33
C SER A 88 5.84 1.62 9.38
N GLY A 89 5.41 2.87 9.61
CA GLY A 89 5.96 3.78 10.62
C GLY A 89 6.87 4.87 10.01
N LEU A 90 7.96 5.20 10.69
CA LEU A 90 8.95 6.16 10.20
C LEU A 90 9.71 5.57 9.01
N CYS A 91 9.78 6.31 7.91
CA CYS A 91 10.54 5.93 6.71
C CYS A 91 11.44 7.09 6.27
N ILE A 92 12.74 6.97 6.54
CA ILE A 92 13.75 7.99 6.21
C ILE A 92 13.84 8.20 4.70
N ARG A 93 13.80 7.12 3.91
CA ARG A 93 13.77 7.18 2.44
C ARG A 93 12.59 8.00 1.91
N LEU A 94 11.40 7.83 2.49
CA LEU A 94 10.23 8.65 2.13
C LEU A 94 10.44 10.11 2.51
N GLN A 95 10.98 10.39 3.70
CA GLN A 95 11.27 11.75 4.14
C GLN A 95 12.17 12.47 3.14
N GLN A 96 13.34 11.88 2.84
CA GLN A 96 14.33 12.43 1.91
C GLN A 96 13.75 12.63 0.50
N GLY A 97 12.88 11.73 0.04
CA GLY A 97 12.17 11.86 -1.22
C GLY A 97 11.21 13.06 -1.26
N ILE A 98 10.40 13.25 -0.21
CA ILE A 98 9.50 14.40 -0.07
C ILE A 98 10.29 15.70 0.08
N GLU A 99 11.32 15.72 0.92
CA GLU A 99 12.22 16.87 1.10
C GLU A 99 12.91 17.27 -0.21
N LYS A 100 13.32 16.31 -1.03
CA LYS A 100 13.93 16.61 -2.34
C LYS A 100 12.93 17.21 -3.32
N VAL A 101 11.69 16.73 -3.34
CA VAL A 101 10.59 17.33 -4.11
C VAL A 101 10.31 18.75 -3.61
N ALA A 102 10.14 18.93 -2.30
CA ALA A 102 9.91 20.20 -1.63
C ALA A 102 11.02 21.23 -1.90
N SER A 103 12.29 20.79 -1.90
CA SER A 103 13.44 21.63 -2.23
C SER A 103 13.37 22.18 -3.66
N VAL A 104 12.99 21.35 -4.66
CA VAL A 104 12.87 21.80 -6.05
C VAL A 104 11.68 22.77 -6.23
N LEU A 105 10.55 22.50 -5.58
CA LEU A 105 9.38 23.41 -5.59
C LEU A 105 9.70 24.74 -4.88
N THR A 106 10.45 24.70 -3.78
CA THR A 106 10.92 25.89 -3.05
C THR A 106 11.82 26.76 -3.93
N GLN A 107 12.69 26.14 -4.70
CA GLN A 107 13.55 26.88 -5.63
C GLN A 107 12.75 27.45 -6.81
N GLU A 108 11.75 26.72 -7.34
CA GLU A 108 10.85 27.25 -8.38
C GLU A 108 10.05 28.48 -7.92
N ALA A 109 9.56 28.46 -6.67
CA ALA A 109 8.81 29.59 -6.07
C ALA A 109 9.67 30.83 -5.77
N LYS A 110 11.00 30.69 -5.81
CA LYS A 110 11.99 31.76 -5.64
C LYS A 110 12.55 32.24 -6.98
N SER A 111 12.81 31.32 -7.91
CA SER A 111 13.28 31.60 -9.28
C SER A 111 12.75 30.55 -10.26
N ALA A 112 11.86 30.98 -11.14
CA ALA A 112 11.34 30.15 -12.21
C ALA A 112 12.46 29.74 -13.18
N SER A 113 12.50 28.47 -13.60
CA SER A 113 13.45 28.00 -14.60
C SER A 113 12.89 26.85 -15.43
N GLU A 114 13.12 26.88 -16.74
CA GLU A 114 12.63 25.85 -17.67
C GLU A 114 13.16 24.44 -17.35
N ASN A 115 14.37 24.35 -16.78
CA ASN A 115 15.02 23.07 -16.45
C ASN A 115 14.46 22.40 -15.17
N ARG A 116 13.44 23.00 -14.53
CA ARG A 116 12.88 22.49 -13.27
C ARG A 116 12.01 21.25 -13.45
N VAL A 117 11.38 21.09 -14.61
CA VAL A 117 10.64 19.85 -14.96
C VAL A 117 11.60 18.65 -14.97
N GLU A 118 12.74 18.77 -15.65
CA GLU A 118 13.75 17.70 -15.73
C GLU A 118 14.39 17.43 -14.36
N THR A 119 14.69 18.50 -13.60
CA THR A 119 15.24 18.41 -12.25
C THR A 119 14.31 17.67 -11.30
N LEU A 120 13.01 17.99 -11.31
CA LEU A 120 12.02 17.33 -10.46
C LEU A 120 11.75 15.89 -10.92
N LEU A 121 11.68 15.64 -12.23
CA LEU A 121 11.51 14.29 -12.79
C LEU A 121 12.66 13.37 -12.41
N LYS A 122 13.90 13.88 -12.44
CA LYS A 122 15.09 13.15 -11.97
C LYS A 122 14.99 12.81 -10.48
N ALA A 123 14.58 13.75 -9.63
CA ALA A 123 14.39 13.50 -8.19
C ALA A 123 13.34 12.42 -7.92
N VAL A 124 12.19 12.48 -8.60
CA VAL A 124 11.10 11.50 -8.47
C VAL A 124 11.53 10.11 -8.94
N ILE A 125 12.27 9.99 -10.04
CA ILE A 125 12.78 8.68 -10.51
C ILE A 125 13.79 8.09 -9.54
N ILE A 126 14.73 8.88 -9.02
CA ILE A 126 15.72 8.39 -8.04
C ILE A 126 15.01 7.83 -6.80
N HIS A 127 13.99 8.54 -6.30
CA HIS A 127 13.20 8.12 -5.13
C HIS A 127 12.36 6.86 -5.41
N GLY A 128 11.51 6.92 -6.45
CA GLY A 128 10.50 5.93 -6.80
C GLY A 128 10.90 4.90 -7.85
N ARG A 129 12.21 4.69 -8.10
CA ARG A 129 12.74 3.87 -9.19
C ARG A 129 12.07 2.50 -9.30
N ASN A 130 11.92 1.79 -8.19
CA ASN A 130 11.34 0.44 -8.17
C ASN A 130 9.87 0.43 -8.61
N ARG A 131 9.08 1.45 -8.24
CA ARG A 131 7.68 1.64 -8.65
C ARG A 131 7.54 2.03 -10.13
N VAL A 132 8.50 2.79 -10.69
CA VAL A 132 8.53 3.03 -12.15
C VAL A 132 8.87 1.73 -12.89
N ILE A 133 9.89 0.99 -12.44
CA ILE A 133 10.30 -0.28 -13.04
C ILE A 133 9.18 -1.33 -12.96
N GLY A 134 8.47 -1.43 -11.83
CA GLY A 134 7.35 -2.37 -11.66
C GLY A 134 6.16 -2.15 -12.60
N ARG A 135 6.07 -0.98 -13.24
CA ARG A 135 5.06 -0.63 -14.25
C ARG A 135 5.52 -0.86 -15.68
N LEU A 136 6.83 -0.99 -15.90
CA LEU A 136 7.46 -1.30 -17.19
C LEU A 136 7.67 -2.81 -17.35
N ALA A 137 8.10 -3.45 -16.27
CA ALA A 137 8.37 -4.88 -16.21
C ALA A 137 7.09 -5.70 -16.32
N SER A 138 7.27 -6.93 -16.80
CA SER A 138 6.23 -7.96 -16.85
C SER A 138 5.75 -8.33 -15.45
N ALA A 139 4.54 -8.89 -15.33
CA ALA A 139 3.94 -9.14 -14.02
C ALA A 139 4.71 -10.27 -13.31
N LYS A 140 5.49 -9.91 -12.29
CA LYS A 140 6.14 -10.82 -11.33
C LYS A 140 6.95 -11.98 -11.94
N GLY A 141 8.06 -11.66 -12.58
CA GLY A 141 9.19 -12.58 -12.75
C GLY A 141 8.93 -13.82 -13.62
N GLY A 142 9.06 -13.67 -14.94
CA GLY A 142 9.01 -14.76 -15.90
C GLY A 142 9.05 -14.26 -17.34
N ASN A 143 9.00 -15.17 -18.31
CA ASN A 143 9.00 -14.94 -19.78
C ASN A 143 7.81 -14.10 -20.33
N GLU A 144 7.05 -13.44 -19.47
CA GLU A 144 5.95 -12.57 -19.89
C GLU A 144 6.45 -11.33 -20.67
N PRO A 145 5.67 -10.82 -21.63
CA PRO A 145 6.00 -9.58 -22.33
C PRO A 145 5.86 -8.33 -21.45
N SER A 146 6.76 -7.36 -21.64
CA SER A 146 6.76 -6.06 -20.97
C SER A 146 5.54 -5.20 -21.34
N THR A 147 5.30 -4.12 -20.59
CA THR A 147 4.20 -3.17 -20.89
C THR A 147 4.30 -2.61 -22.32
N ALA A 148 5.51 -2.30 -22.80
CA ALA A 148 5.72 -1.83 -24.17
C ALA A 148 5.46 -2.92 -25.22
N ALA A 149 5.89 -4.16 -24.98
CA ALA A 149 5.61 -5.29 -25.87
C ALA A 149 4.10 -5.62 -25.92
N ARG A 150 3.41 -5.56 -24.79
CA ARG A 150 1.95 -5.73 -24.68
C ARG A 150 1.20 -4.62 -25.43
N LEU A 151 1.64 -3.37 -25.33
CA LEU A 151 1.10 -2.26 -26.13
C LEU A 151 1.30 -2.48 -27.62
N LYS A 152 2.54 -2.78 -28.05
CA LYS A 152 2.84 -3.01 -29.45
C LYS A 152 1.94 -4.11 -30.02
N LYS A 153 1.81 -5.25 -29.33
CA LYS A 153 0.89 -6.34 -29.73
C LYS A 153 -0.57 -5.87 -29.82
N ALA A 154 -1.06 -5.05 -28.89
CA ALA A 154 -2.42 -4.52 -28.97
C ALA A 154 -2.64 -3.65 -30.22
N LEU A 155 -1.69 -2.76 -30.53
CA LEU A 155 -1.75 -1.89 -31.71
C LEU A 155 -1.58 -2.68 -33.02
N ASP A 156 -0.76 -3.72 -33.03
CA ASP A 156 -0.59 -4.62 -34.17
C ASP A 156 -1.88 -5.42 -34.44
N LEU A 157 -2.56 -5.92 -33.39
CA LEU A 157 -3.87 -6.58 -33.50
C LEU A 157 -4.94 -5.62 -34.05
N TYR A 158 -5.02 -4.39 -33.54
CA TYR A 158 -5.96 -3.39 -34.04
C TYR A 158 -5.69 -3.04 -35.51
N ALA A 159 -4.43 -2.91 -35.93
CA ALA A 159 -4.06 -2.65 -37.32
C ALA A 159 -4.39 -3.81 -38.28
N GLY A 160 -4.32 -5.07 -37.80
CA GLY A 160 -4.73 -6.23 -38.58
C GLY A 160 -6.23 -6.24 -38.89
N ASP A 161 -7.05 -5.81 -37.93
CA ASP A 161 -8.52 -5.75 -38.07
C ASP A 161 -9.01 -4.44 -38.71
N ASN A 162 -8.18 -3.38 -38.77
CA ASN A 162 -8.56 -2.04 -39.27
C ASN A 162 -7.56 -1.53 -40.32
N GLN A 163 -7.86 -1.75 -41.60
CA GLN A 163 -7.03 -1.25 -42.70
C GLN A 163 -6.85 0.28 -42.63
N GLY A 164 -5.61 0.73 -42.78
CA GLY A 164 -5.25 2.16 -42.71
C GLY A 164 -5.04 2.71 -41.29
N ALA A 165 -5.28 1.95 -40.21
CA ALA A 165 -5.11 2.42 -38.83
C ALA A 165 -3.72 3.01 -38.54
N GLN A 166 -2.65 2.43 -39.09
CA GLN A 166 -1.27 2.95 -38.95
C GLN A 166 -1.06 4.31 -39.63
N LYS A 167 -1.85 4.64 -40.66
CA LYS A 167 -1.84 5.95 -41.33
C LYS A 167 -2.65 6.97 -40.53
N THR A 168 -3.82 6.57 -40.04
CA THR A 168 -4.71 7.42 -39.23
C THR A 168 -4.09 7.80 -37.88
N TYR A 169 -3.48 6.83 -37.18
CA TYR A 169 -2.89 7.02 -35.86
C TYR A 169 -1.36 7.02 -35.88
N LYS A 170 -0.76 7.55 -36.96
CA LYS A 170 0.69 7.51 -37.24
C LYS A 170 1.56 7.87 -36.03
N ASP A 171 1.19 8.92 -35.30
CA ASP A 171 1.97 9.41 -34.15
C ASP A 171 1.90 8.45 -32.96
N LEU A 172 0.74 7.84 -32.68
CA LEU A 172 0.60 6.83 -31.62
C LEU A 172 1.43 5.57 -31.93
N TYR A 173 1.43 5.09 -33.18
CA TYR A 173 2.29 3.97 -33.60
C TYR A 173 3.78 4.35 -33.53
N GLY A 174 4.13 5.59 -33.88
CA GLY A 174 5.49 6.14 -33.73
C GLY A 174 5.95 6.21 -32.27
N LEU A 175 5.10 6.69 -31.38
CA LEU A 175 5.35 6.75 -29.94
C LEU A 175 5.46 5.35 -29.32
N SER A 176 4.60 4.40 -29.70
CA SER A 176 4.72 2.99 -29.27
C SER A 176 6.04 2.36 -29.71
N LYS A 177 6.53 2.67 -30.92
CA LYS A 177 7.85 2.24 -31.40
C LYS A 177 8.98 2.87 -30.57
N GLN A 178 8.91 4.16 -30.24
CA GLN A 178 9.86 4.83 -29.33
C GLN A 178 9.84 4.19 -27.93
N PHE A 179 8.65 3.93 -27.38
CA PHE A 179 8.49 3.29 -26.07
C PHE A 179 9.07 1.86 -26.06
N SER A 180 8.87 1.10 -27.14
CA SER A 180 9.43 -0.25 -27.31
C SER A 180 10.96 -0.23 -27.36
N ASN A 181 11.55 0.69 -28.13
CA ASN A 181 13.00 0.86 -28.21
C ASN A 181 13.60 1.22 -26.84
N LEU A 182 13.10 2.30 -26.21
CA LEU A 182 13.58 2.73 -24.89
C LEU A 182 13.41 1.65 -23.81
N SER A 183 12.35 0.82 -23.87
CA SER A 183 12.18 -0.29 -22.93
C SER A 183 13.27 -1.36 -23.12
N ARG A 184 13.63 -1.69 -24.36
CA ARG A 184 14.74 -2.60 -24.66
C ARG A 184 16.08 -2.02 -24.20
N ASP A 185 16.35 -0.76 -24.52
CA ASP A 185 17.58 -0.07 -24.13
C ASP A 185 17.71 -0.03 -22.59
N PHE A 186 16.59 0.15 -21.87
CA PHE A 186 16.54 0.05 -20.41
C PHE A 186 16.92 -1.35 -19.91
N ASP A 187 16.36 -2.42 -20.51
CA ASP A 187 16.66 -3.80 -20.11
C ASP A 187 18.13 -4.19 -20.41
N GLU A 188 18.73 -3.66 -21.47
CA GLU A 188 20.16 -3.83 -21.79
C GLU A 188 21.07 -3.10 -20.81
N LEU A 189 20.74 -1.85 -20.46
CA LEU A 189 21.46 -1.08 -19.45
C LEU A 189 21.30 -1.68 -18.04
N LYS A 190 20.14 -2.28 -17.75
CA LYS A 190 19.89 -3.00 -16.49
C LYS A 190 20.74 -4.26 -16.41
N ARG A 191 20.81 -5.07 -17.48
CA ARG A 191 21.69 -6.25 -17.57
C ARG A 191 23.18 -5.93 -17.45
N SER A 192 23.60 -4.74 -17.88
CA SER A 192 24.99 -4.26 -17.77
C SER A 192 25.28 -3.42 -16.51
N GLY A 193 24.36 -3.33 -15.55
CA GLY A 193 24.57 -2.66 -14.26
C GLY A 193 24.68 -1.13 -14.30
N LYS A 194 24.37 -0.48 -15.43
CA LYS A 194 24.64 0.96 -15.66
C LYS A 194 23.54 1.88 -15.09
N THR A 195 23.34 1.83 -13.77
CA THR A 195 22.24 2.48 -13.03
C THR A 195 21.97 3.95 -13.43
N LYS A 196 23.00 4.79 -13.54
CA LYS A 196 22.86 6.22 -13.92
C LYS A 196 22.34 6.42 -15.35
N GLN A 197 22.68 5.52 -16.28
CA GLN A 197 22.23 5.58 -17.67
C GLN A 197 20.77 5.10 -17.77
N CYS A 198 20.39 4.07 -17.00
CA CYS A 198 18.99 3.66 -16.85
C CYS A 198 18.08 4.82 -16.43
N ASP A 199 18.50 5.70 -15.51
CA ASP A 199 17.68 6.86 -15.11
C ASP A 199 17.43 7.82 -16.29
N GLY A 200 18.38 7.93 -17.23
CA GLY A 200 18.21 8.68 -18.48
C GLY A 200 17.11 8.09 -19.36
N VAL A 201 17.15 6.77 -19.58
CA VAL A 201 16.16 6.06 -20.37
C VAL A 201 14.78 6.08 -19.70
N LEU A 202 14.70 5.93 -18.36
CA LEU A 202 13.45 6.07 -17.61
C LEU A 202 12.81 7.48 -17.79
N ARG A 203 13.60 8.56 -17.85
CA ARG A 203 13.07 9.90 -18.17
C ARG A 203 12.51 9.97 -19.58
N GLY A 204 13.20 9.38 -20.56
CA GLY A 204 12.70 9.26 -21.94
C GLY A 204 11.38 8.50 -22.01
N ILE A 205 11.29 7.36 -21.32
CA ILE A 205 10.09 6.52 -21.22
C ILE A 205 8.91 7.31 -20.67
N LEU A 206 9.06 8.01 -19.54
CA LEU A 206 7.96 8.77 -18.94
C LEU A 206 7.49 9.92 -19.84
N LYS A 207 8.39 10.56 -20.62
CA LYS A 207 8.03 11.58 -21.62
C LYS A 207 7.35 11.01 -22.88
N VAL A 208 7.62 9.77 -23.26
CA VAL A 208 6.89 9.09 -24.34
C VAL A 208 5.51 8.65 -23.86
N ALA A 209 5.42 8.09 -22.65
CA ALA A 209 4.16 7.70 -22.03
C ALA A 209 3.25 8.92 -21.76
N ASP A 210 3.81 10.07 -21.38
CA ASP A 210 3.08 11.33 -21.23
C ASP A 210 2.42 11.73 -22.54
N ARG A 211 3.18 11.88 -23.64
CA ARG A 211 2.62 12.20 -24.97
C ARG A 211 1.55 11.21 -25.42
N MET A 212 1.82 9.89 -25.30
CA MET A 212 0.82 8.87 -25.61
C MET A 212 -0.47 9.01 -24.80
N TRP A 213 -0.37 9.41 -23.53
CA TRP A 213 -1.52 9.51 -22.64
C TRP A 213 -2.26 10.84 -22.85
N SER A 214 -1.54 11.96 -22.78
CA SER A 214 -2.05 13.32 -22.92
C SER A 214 -2.66 13.58 -24.31
N ASP A 215 -2.05 13.06 -25.39
CA ASP A 215 -2.48 13.35 -26.77
C ASP A 215 -3.38 12.26 -27.37
N HIS A 216 -3.33 11.02 -26.84
CA HIS A 216 -4.01 9.86 -27.46
C HIS A 216 -4.80 8.96 -26.49
N GLN A 217 -5.09 9.38 -25.24
CA GLN A 217 -5.88 8.56 -24.29
C GLN A 217 -7.16 7.99 -24.92
N ALA A 218 -8.04 8.84 -25.46
CA ALA A 218 -9.36 8.42 -25.95
C ALA A 218 -9.25 7.43 -27.13
N ALA A 219 -8.28 7.65 -28.02
CA ALA A 219 -7.99 6.74 -29.12
C ALA A 219 -7.48 5.39 -28.60
N LEU A 220 -6.52 5.39 -27.67
CA LEU A 220 -5.98 4.18 -27.06
C LEU A 220 -7.05 3.36 -26.31
N GLU A 221 -7.93 4.03 -25.56
CA GLU A 221 -9.02 3.37 -24.84
C GLU A 221 -10.07 2.76 -25.78
N SER A 222 -10.43 3.49 -26.85
CA SER A 222 -11.29 2.97 -27.92
C SER A 222 -10.67 1.78 -28.65
N MET A 223 -9.41 1.89 -29.09
CA MET A 223 -8.67 0.82 -29.76
C MET A 223 -8.59 -0.44 -28.90
N LEU A 224 -8.29 -0.30 -27.60
CA LEU A 224 -8.25 -1.43 -26.68
C LEU A 224 -9.63 -2.08 -26.54
N ALA A 225 -10.70 -1.30 -26.41
CA ALA A 225 -12.06 -1.83 -26.31
C ALA A 225 -12.51 -2.59 -27.58
N THR A 226 -12.09 -2.15 -28.77
CA THR A 226 -12.40 -2.82 -30.05
C THR A 226 -11.73 -4.20 -30.19
N ILE A 227 -10.59 -4.45 -29.54
CA ILE A 227 -9.87 -5.73 -29.69
C ILE A 227 -10.75 -6.88 -29.15
N PRO A 228 -11.01 -7.94 -29.95
CA PRO A 228 -11.77 -9.10 -29.51
C PRO A 228 -11.15 -9.81 -28.28
N THR A 229 -12.00 -10.29 -27.37
CA THR A 229 -11.57 -10.81 -26.05
C THR A 229 -10.84 -12.16 -26.14
N ASP A 230 -11.08 -12.93 -27.20
CA ASP A 230 -10.31 -14.10 -27.61
C ASP A 230 -8.86 -13.75 -28.00
N LYS A 231 -8.64 -12.61 -28.69
CA LYS A 231 -7.30 -12.12 -29.06
C LYS A 231 -6.56 -11.46 -27.90
N MET A 232 -7.29 -10.77 -27.00
CA MET A 232 -6.74 -10.18 -25.78
C MET A 232 -7.77 -10.16 -24.64
N GLN A 233 -7.45 -10.81 -23.52
CA GLN A 233 -8.32 -10.87 -22.34
C GLN A 233 -8.67 -9.48 -21.77
N GLU A 234 -9.92 -9.30 -21.33
CA GLU A 234 -10.46 -8.00 -20.90
C GLU A 234 -9.71 -7.40 -19.69
N ASN A 235 -9.30 -8.26 -18.75
CA ASN A 235 -8.49 -7.86 -17.61
C ASN A 235 -7.13 -7.26 -18.02
N LEU A 236 -6.56 -7.74 -19.14
CA LEU A 236 -5.29 -7.30 -19.70
C LEU A 236 -5.45 -5.98 -20.48
N LYS A 237 -6.52 -5.80 -21.27
CA LYS A 237 -6.85 -4.50 -21.90
C LYS A 237 -6.95 -3.41 -20.82
N SER A 238 -7.76 -3.70 -19.80
CA SER A 238 -7.98 -2.83 -18.63
C SER A 238 -6.75 -2.64 -17.75
N TRP A 239 -5.77 -3.55 -17.77
CA TRP A 239 -4.48 -3.38 -17.08
C TRP A 239 -3.50 -2.54 -17.92
N LEU A 240 -3.45 -2.75 -19.23
CA LEU A 240 -2.52 -2.07 -20.14
C LEU A 240 -2.80 -0.56 -20.21
N GLY A 241 -4.06 -0.18 -20.44
CA GLY A 241 -4.46 1.24 -20.39
C GLY A 241 -4.23 1.87 -19.01
N PHE A 242 -4.32 1.08 -17.93
CA PHE A 242 -4.04 1.51 -16.57
C PHE A 242 -2.54 1.78 -16.33
N GLN A 243 -1.64 0.90 -16.81
CA GLN A 243 -0.19 1.11 -16.70
C GLN A 243 0.29 2.30 -17.52
N ILE A 244 -0.19 2.43 -18.77
CA ILE A 244 0.19 3.54 -19.64
C ILE A 244 -0.24 4.87 -19.03
N GLY A 245 -1.48 4.95 -18.50
CA GLY A 245 -1.93 6.14 -17.77
C GLY A 245 -1.06 6.46 -16.55
N HIS A 246 -0.65 5.47 -15.76
CA HIS A 246 0.28 5.72 -14.66
C HIS A 246 1.68 6.15 -15.10
N LEU A 247 2.21 5.64 -16.20
CA LEU A 247 3.50 6.09 -16.72
C LEU A 247 3.38 7.53 -17.28
N GLY A 248 2.28 7.85 -17.96
CA GLY A 248 2.07 9.17 -18.54
C GLY A 248 1.89 10.29 -17.52
N GLN A 249 1.25 10.02 -16.38
CA GLN A 249 0.89 11.07 -15.43
C GLN A 249 2.04 11.67 -14.60
N TYR A 250 3.27 11.15 -14.68
CA TYR A 250 4.40 11.72 -13.95
C TYR A 250 4.74 13.15 -14.40
N VAL A 251 4.78 13.40 -15.71
CA VAL A 251 5.16 14.72 -16.25
C VAL A 251 4.06 15.77 -16.03
N PRO A 252 2.76 15.49 -16.29
CA PRO A 252 1.67 16.40 -15.95
C PRO A 252 1.57 16.76 -14.46
N ALA A 253 1.77 15.80 -13.55
CA ALA A 253 1.78 16.06 -12.11
C ALA A 253 2.94 17.01 -11.70
N ILE A 254 4.12 16.81 -12.27
CA ILE A 254 5.30 17.68 -12.09
C ILE A 254 5.02 19.10 -12.59
N GLN A 255 4.49 19.24 -13.81
CA GLN A 255 4.16 20.53 -14.40
C GLN A 255 3.12 21.30 -13.56
N ARG A 256 2.10 20.60 -13.02
CA ARG A 256 1.09 21.19 -12.13
C ARG A 256 1.70 21.69 -10.83
N LEU A 257 2.52 20.89 -10.14
CA LEU A 257 3.19 21.35 -8.91
C LEU A 257 4.11 22.55 -9.15
N LEU A 258 4.89 22.55 -10.25
CA LEU A 258 5.73 23.69 -10.61
C LEU A 258 4.89 24.94 -10.94
N LYS A 259 3.75 24.78 -11.63
CA LYS A 259 2.78 25.87 -11.87
C LYS A 259 2.25 26.44 -10.55
N ARG A 260 1.86 25.59 -9.59
CA ARG A 260 1.37 26.03 -8.27
C ARG A 260 2.47 26.68 -7.43
N ALA A 261 3.70 26.18 -7.50
CA ALA A 261 4.86 26.78 -6.84
C ALA A 261 5.20 28.18 -7.38
N ARG A 262 5.07 28.41 -8.69
CA ARG A 262 5.18 29.77 -9.27
C ARG A 262 4.01 30.68 -8.87
N GLN A 263 2.81 30.13 -8.70
CA GLN A 263 1.59 30.90 -8.45
C GLN A 263 1.46 31.37 -6.98
N PHE A 264 1.90 30.56 -6.01
CA PHE A 264 1.62 30.82 -4.59
C PHE A 264 2.90 30.98 -3.77
N SER A 265 3.04 32.13 -3.10
CA SER A 265 4.19 32.48 -2.26
C SER A 265 4.49 31.49 -1.14
N ILE A 266 3.46 30.78 -0.63
CA ILE A 266 3.60 29.74 0.41
C ILE A 266 4.56 28.60 0.02
N PHE A 267 4.84 28.40 -1.28
CA PHE A 267 5.83 27.42 -1.72
C PHE A 267 7.29 27.89 -1.50
N ARG A 268 7.55 29.16 -1.13
CA ARG A 268 8.90 29.68 -0.87
C ARG A 268 9.55 29.13 0.41
N CYS A 269 8.76 28.50 1.29
CA CYS A 269 9.23 27.73 2.42
C CYS A 269 8.33 26.51 2.56
N ILE A 270 8.89 25.31 2.33
CA ILE A 270 8.17 24.05 2.48
C ILE A 270 8.85 23.24 3.59
N GLU A 271 8.11 22.96 4.65
CA GLU A 271 8.50 22.07 5.74
C GLU A 271 7.95 20.66 5.46
N VAL A 272 8.69 19.63 5.87
CA VAL A 272 8.26 18.23 5.77
C VAL A 272 8.17 17.64 7.16
N ARG A 273 6.99 17.12 7.53
CA ARG A 273 6.72 16.53 8.85
C ARG A 273 6.27 15.08 8.71
N CYS A 274 6.97 14.18 9.39
CA CYS A 274 6.52 12.80 9.54
C CYS A 274 5.59 12.66 10.76
N VAL A 275 4.51 11.91 10.60
CA VAL A 275 3.56 11.55 11.64
C VAL A 275 3.59 10.03 11.83
N SER A 276 3.74 9.60 13.09
CA SER A 276 3.75 8.19 13.49
C SER A 276 2.98 8.05 14.80
N LEU A 277 1.84 7.37 14.77
CA LEU A 277 1.01 7.10 15.96
C LEU A 277 0.91 5.59 16.24
N LYS A 278 1.06 5.21 17.51
CA LYS A 278 0.93 3.82 17.96
C LYS A 278 -0.55 3.39 17.99
N PRO A 279 -0.88 2.13 17.66
CA PRO A 279 -2.23 1.61 17.77
C PRO A 279 -2.69 1.55 19.24
N LEU A 280 -3.99 1.74 19.45
CA LEU A 280 -4.64 1.55 20.73
C LEU A 280 -4.51 0.10 21.18
N SER A 281 -4.14 -0.10 22.44
CA SER A 281 -4.06 -1.42 23.06
C SER A 281 -5.45 -1.89 23.51
N LEU A 282 -5.91 -3.05 23.03
CA LEU A 282 -7.18 -3.62 23.47
C LEU A 282 -7.09 -4.40 24.80
N SER A 283 -5.89 -4.62 25.35
CA SER A 283 -5.72 -5.40 26.60
C SER A 283 -6.56 -4.90 27.79
N PRO A 284 -6.67 -3.58 28.08
CA PRO A 284 -7.52 -3.10 29.18
C PRO A 284 -9.00 -3.45 29.01
N TYR A 285 -9.47 -3.48 27.75
CA TYR A 285 -10.85 -3.77 27.38
C TYR A 285 -11.13 -5.28 27.41
N LEU A 286 -10.22 -6.10 26.89
CA LEU A 286 -10.35 -7.57 26.86
C LEU A 286 -10.31 -8.18 28.28
N ASN A 287 -9.53 -7.59 29.18
CA ASN A 287 -9.39 -8.07 30.56
C ASN A 287 -10.55 -7.65 31.47
N ASN A 288 -11.36 -6.66 31.09
CA ASN A 288 -12.49 -6.18 31.89
C ASN A 288 -13.72 -7.12 31.73
N PRO A 289 -14.23 -7.74 32.82
CA PRO A 289 -15.37 -8.64 32.75
C PRO A 289 -16.65 -8.01 32.18
N GLU A 290 -16.87 -6.70 32.33
CA GLU A 290 -18.08 -6.03 31.83
C GLU A 290 -18.20 -6.07 30.30
N TYR A 291 -17.08 -5.92 29.59
CA TYR A 291 -17.08 -5.85 28.13
C TYR A 291 -17.23 -7.23 27.48
N ARG A 292 -17.22 -8.31 28.27
CA ARG A 292 -17.71 -9.62 27.81
C ARG A 292 -19.17 -9.56 27.37
N ILE A 293 -19.97 -8.70 28.01
CA ILE A 293 -21.40 -8.49 27.76
C ILE A 293 -21.64 -7.34 26.76
N LYS A 294 -20.91 -6.22 26.90
CA LYS A 294 -21.18 -4.95 26.19
C LYS A 294 -20.54 -4.81 24.78
N GLY A 295 -19.66 -5.72 24.36
CA GLY A 295 -18.80 -5.59 23.16
C GLY A 295 -19.49 -5.54 21.77
N GLY A 296 -18.96 -6.30 20.80
CA GLY A 296 -19.46 -6.34 19.42
C GLY A 296 -20.88 -6.88 19.29
N LEU A 297 -21.49 -6.70 18.10
CA LEU A 297 -22.89 -6.98 17.79
C LEU A 297 -23.37 -8.36 18.29
N LEU A 298 -22.56 -9.42 18.08
CA LEU A 298 -22.89 -10.79 18.52
C LEU A 298 -22.90 -10.94 20.05
N ASN A 299 -22.00 -10.28 20.76
CA ASN A 299 -21.94 -10.33 22.22
C ASN A 299 -23.12 -9.58 22.84
N ARG A 300 -23.47 -8.40 22.30
CA ARG A 300 -24.66 -7.64 22.73
C ARG A 300 -25.96 -8.38 22.41
N TYR A 301 -26.05 -9.07 21.28
CA TYR A 301 -27.22 -9.87 20.96
C TYR A 301 -27.37 -11.11 21.88
N SER A 302 -26.29 -11.87 22.06
CA SER A 302 -26.29 -13.09 22.88
C SER A 302 -26.62 -12.77 24.34
N ASN A 303 -26.00 -11.73 24.91
CA ASN A 303 -26.09 -11.42 26.33
C ASN A 303 -27.09 -10.30 26.68
N GLY A 304 -27.69 -9.63 25.68
CA GLY A 304 -28.61 -8.51 25.87
C GLY A 304 -29.98 -8.91 26.42
N SER A 305 -30.66 -7.97 27.08
CA SER A 305 -32.03 -8.18 27.59
C SER A 305 -33.05 -8.39 26.46
N LYS A 306 -34.22 -8.99 26.77
CA LYS A 306 -35.32 -9.18 25.79
C LYS A 306 -35.68 -7.88 25.04
N LYS A 307 -35.64 -6.72 25.72
CA LYS A 307 -35.91 -5.38 25.16
C LYS A 307 -34.76 -4.84 24.29
N SER A 308 -33.53 -5.30 24.49
CA SER A 308 -32.38 -4.99 23.62
C SER A 308 -32.40 -5.87 22.37
N ARG A 309 -32.73 -7.16 22.50
CA ARG A 309 -32.87 -8.10 21.38
C ARG A 309 -34.01 -7.72 20.42
N SER A 310 -35.11 -7.12 20.90
CA SER A 310 -36.21 -6.68 20.03
C SER A 310 -35.84 -5.49 19.13
N LYS A 311 -34.99 -4.56 19.61
CA LYS A 311 -34.41 -3.49 18.77
C LYS A 311 -33.45 -4.04 17.71
N LEU A 312 -32.73 -5.12 18.03
CA LEU A 312 -31.85 -5.86 17.12
C LEU A 312 -32.58 -7.02 16.39
N SER A 313 -33.92 -7.01 16.34
CA SER A 313 -34.70 -8.16 15.85
C SER A 313 -34.42 -8.49 14.39
N HIS A 314 -34.45 -7.48 13.50
CA HIS A 314 -34.15 -7.65 12.07
C HIS A 314 -32.72 -8.19 11.87
N ALA A 315 -31.73 -7.57 12.53
CA ALA A 315 -30.35 -8.03 12.57
C ALA A 315 -30.22 -9.51 12.99
N SER A 316 -31.01 -9.91 13.99
CA SER A 316 -30.97 -11.24 14.55
C SER A 316 -31.57 -12.31 13.66
N VAL A 317 -32.66 -12.02 12.94
CA VAL A 317 -33.25 -12.96 11.98
C VAL A 317 -32.24 -13.21 10.85
N THR A 318 -31.71 -12.14 10.25
CA THR A 318 -30.69 -12.22 9.20
C THR A 318 -29.45 -13.02 9.64
N LEU A 319 -28.92 -12.76 10.84
CA LEU A 319 -27.77 -13.49 11.37
C LEU A 319 -28.10 -14.95 11.74
N GLN A 320 -29.27 -15.24 12.29
CA GLN A 320 -29.69 -16.62 12.60
C GLN A 320 -29.90 -17.44 11.34
N THR A 321 -30.56 -16.91 10.30
CA THR A 321 -30.74 -17.59 9.01
C THR A 321 -29.39 -17.95 8.36
N PHE A 322 -28.41 -17.05 8.42
CA PHE A 322 -27.05 -17.31 7.94
C PHE A 322 -26.33 -18.39 8.76
N LEU A 323 -26.46 -18.34 10.08
CA LEU A 323 -25.84 -19.30 10.99
C LEU A 323 -26.43 -20.71 10.89
N SER A 324 -27.76 -20.82 10.70
CA SER A 324 -28.44 -22.09 10.41
C SER A 324 -27.93 -22.72 9.10
N LYS A 325 -27.69 -21.92 8.06
CA LYS A 325 -27.09 -22.39 6.79
C LYS A 325 -25.64 -22.87 6.95
N HIS A 326 -24.89 -22.31 7.90
CA HIS A 326 -23.49 -22.65 8.15
C HIS A 326 -23.23 -23.54 9.38
N GLN A 327 -24.28 -24.13 9.97
CA GLN A 327 -24.19 -25.06 11.12
C GLN A 327 -23.40 -24.51 12.34
N LYS A 328 -23.41 -23.20 12.57
CA LYS A 328 -22.75 -22.56 13.73
C LYS A 328 -23.77 -21.91 14.66
N SER A 329 -23.48 -21.89 15.96
CA SER A 329 -24.26 -21.10 16.92
C SER A 329 -23.73 -19.66 17.01
N LEU A 330 -24.61 -18.72 17.37
CA LEU A 330 -24.25 -17.31 17.64
C LEU A 330 -23.11 -17.21 18.67
N ALA A 331 -23.19 -18.00 19.75
CA ALA A 331 -22.18 -18.02 20.80
C ALA A 331 -20.82 -18.56 20.32
N SER A 332 -20.81 -19.56 19.43
CA SER A 332 -19.59 -20.07 18.80
C SER A 332 -18.94 -18.99 17.93
N LEU A 333 -19.71 -18.32 17.07
CA LEU A 333 -19.19 -17.25 16.22
C LEU A 333 -18.72 -16.02 17.02
N ALA A 334 -19.40 -15.69 18.13
CA ALA A 334 -18.95 -14.65 19.05
C ALA A 334 -17.59 -14.99 19.69
N LYS A 335 -17.42 -16.24 20.17
CA LYS A 335 -16.16 -16.74 20.73
C LYS A 335 -15.03 -16.75 19.68
N GLU A 336 -15.31 -17.21 18.47
CA GLU A 336 -14.35 -17.16 17.35
C GLU A 336 -13.94 -15.72 16.99
N THR A 337 -14.89 -14.79 17.00
CA THR A 337 -14.65 -13.38 16.70
C THR A 337 -13.74 -12.75 17.76
N ARG A 338 -14.06 -12.93 19.04
CA ARG A 338 -13.25 -12.47 20.16
C ARG A 338 -11.85 -13.09 20.16
N GLY A 339 -11.72 -14.41 19.97
CA GLY A 339 -10.43 -15.10 19.87
C GLY A 339 -9.56 -14.66 18.66
N HIS A 340 -10.16 -14.01 17.66
CA HIS A 340 -9.41 -13.39 16.56
C HIS A 340 -8.84 -12.02 16.97
N VAL A 341 -9.64 -11.20 17.67
CA VAL A 341 -9.21 -9.92 18.26
C VAL A 341 -8.11 -10.14 19.30
N GLU A 342 -8.29 -11.09 20.21
CA GLU A 342 -7.29 -11.50 21.21
C GLU A 342 -5.96 -11.93 20.56
N ARG A 343 -6.01 -12.66 19.44
CA ARG A 343 -4.81 -13.09 18.69
C ARG A 343 -4.07 -11.92 18.05
N TYR A 344 -4.78 -10.93 17.50
CA TYR A 344 -4.15 -9.74 16.92
C TYR A 344 -3.57 -8.82 18.00
N GLN A 345 -4.23 -8.73 19.14
CA GLN A 345 -3.70 -8.03 20.31
C GLN A 345 -2.43 -8.71 20.85
N SER A 346 -2.44 -10.03 21.08
CA SER A 346 -1.30 -10.74 21.65
C SER A 346 -0.07 -10.80 20.74
N LYS A 347 -0.27 -10.73 19.41
CA LYS A 347 0.81 -10.64 18.42
C LYS A 347 1.18 -9.20 18.03
N ASN A 348 0.53 -8.19 18.62
CA ASN A 348 0.69 -6.78 18.26
C ASN A 348 0.56 -6.53 16.74
N GLU A 349 -0.41 -7.20 16.09
CA GLU A 349 -0.62 -7.15 14.63
C GLU A 349 -1.49 -5.96 14.16
N TYR A 350 -2.09 -5.24 15.09
CA TYR A 350 -2.92 -4.05 14.83
C TYR A 350 -2.10 -2.86 14.31
N LYS A 351 -2.72 -2.05 13.45
CA LYS A 351 -2.06 -0.92 12.77
C LYS A 351 -2.99 0.28 12.62
N VAL A 352 -2.47 1.46 12.94
CA VAL A 352 -3.10 2.73 12.55
C VAL A 352 -2.76 3.00 11.09
N HIS A 353 -3.78 3.08 10.25
CA HIS A 353 -3.57 3.42 8.84
C HIS A 353 -3.12 4.88 8.68
N ALA A 354 -2.28 5.15 7.68
CA ALA A 354 -1.63 6.44 7.46
C ALA A 354 -2.63 7.62 7.39
N GLU A 355 -3.80 7.42 6.78
CA GLU A 355 -4.84 8.46 6.75
C GLU A 355 -5.34 8.81 8.15
N ILE A 356 -5.58 7.81 8.99
CA ILE A 356 -6.03 7.98 10.39
C ILE A 356 -4.94 8.60 11.26
N GLN A 357 -3.67 8.25 11.01
CA GLN A 357 -2.54 8.87 11.71
C GLN A 357 -2.53 10.39 11.49
N LEU A 358 -2.76 10.85 10.26
CA LEU A 358 -2.86 12.27 9.94
C LEU A 358 -4.09 12.92 10.61
N VAL A 359 -5.29 12.36 10.45
CA VAL A 359 -6.53 12.90 11.07
C VAL A 359 -6.32 13.14 12.57
N MET A 360 -5.81 12.14 13.29
CA MET A 360 -5.69 12.18 14.74
C MET A 360 -4.51 13.05 15.22
N ASP A 361 -3.49 13.24 14.40
CA ASP A 361 -2.40 14.19 14.66
C ASP A 361 -2.84 15.66 14.57
N TYR A 362 -3.70 16.01 13.62
CA TYR A 362 -4.31 17.34 13.58
C TYR A 362 -5.32 17.55 14.73
N GLU A 363 -6.03 16.51 15.16
CA GLU A 363 -6.96 16.62 16.28
C GLU A 363 -6.26 16.82 17.64
N ARG A 364 -5.05 16.27 17.87
CA ARG A 364 -4.31 16.60 19.11
C ARG A 364 -3.76 18.03 19.13
N ARG A 365 -3.53 18.64 17.95
CA ARG A 365 -3.00 20.00 17.84
C ARG A 365 -4.10 21.05 17.97
N THR A 366 -3.84 22.12 18.71
CA THR A 366 -4.79 23.21 19.02
C THR A 366 -4.31 24.56 18.50
N GLU A 367 -3.02 24.66 18.20
CA GLU A 367 -2.32 25.80 17.61
C GLU A 367 -2.56 25.94 16.09
N VAL A 368 -3.13 24.92 15.44
CA VAL A 368 -3.32 24.87 13.99
C VAL A 368 -4.58 25.66 13.60
N THR A 369 -4.39 26.87 13.10
CA THR A 369 -5.48 27.75 12.64
C THR A 369 -6.01 27.38 11.24
N ARG A 370 -5.18 26.75 10.40
CA ARG A 370 -5.51 26.36 9.02
C ARG A 370 -5.16 24.89 8.75
N PRO A 371 -5.91 23.94 9.34
CA PRO A 371 -5.67 22.52 9.09
C PRO A 371 -5.87 22.18 7.60
N PRO A 372 -5.25 21.09 7.11
CA PRO A 372 -5.54 20.56 5.79
C PRO A 372 -7.02 20.21 5.71
N ARG A 373 -7.59 20.39 4.54
CA ARG A 373 -8.93 19.92 4.18
C ARG A 373 -8.85 18.59 3.45
N VAL A 374 -7.72 18.27 2.80
CA VAL A 374 -7.55 17.07 1.96
C VAL A 374 -6.46 16.13 2.52
N ILE A 375 -6.80 14.84 2.62
CA ILE A 375 -5.88 13.74 2.92
C ILE A 375 -5.90 12.76 1.75
N LYS A 376 -4.73 12.48 1.16
CA LYS A 376 -4.58 11.51 0.06
C LYS A 376 -3.51 10.48 0.37
N SER A 377 -3.87 9.21 0.23
CA SER A 377 -2.93 8.09 0.28
C SER A 377 -2.33 7.73 -1.09
N SER A 378 -1.25 6.95 -1.07
CA SER A 378 -0.63 6.39 -2.29
C SER A 378 -1.51 5.39 -3.04
N LYS A 379 -2.59 4.95 -2.37
CA LYS A 379 -3.72 4.16 -2.89
C LYS A 379 -5.01 4.97 -2.73
N SER A 380 -6.17 4.38 -3.00
CA SER A 380 -7.43 4.94 -2.49
C SER A 380 -7.54 4.67 -0.98
N ALA A 381 -8.42 5.38 -0.25
CA ALA A 381 -8.69 5.03 1.14
C ALA A 381 -9.27 3.61 1.24
N CYS A 382 -8.98 2.90 2.33
CA CYS A 382 -9.68 1.65 2.63
C CYS A 382 -11.09 1.94 3.18
N PHE A 383 -11.95 0.92 3.23
CA PHE A 383 -13.32 1.05 3.73
C PHE A 383 -13.39 1.78 5.09
N LEU A 384 -12.57 1.36 6.06
CA LEU A 384 -12.58 1.92 7.42
C LEU A 384 -11.96 3.33 7.50
N CYS A 385 -10.97 3.64 6.66
CA CYS A 385 -10.40 4.99 6.61
C CYS A 385 -11.40 5.99 6.02
N ASP A 386 -12.05 5.62 4.93
CA ASP A 386 -13.08 6.41 4.27
C ASP A 386 -14.27 6.68 5.19
N LEU A 387 -14.78 5.63 5.82
CA LEU A 387 -15.92 5.65 6.74
C LEU A 387 -15.63 6.47 8.00
N PHE A 388 -14.46 6.30 8.63
CA PHE A 388 -14.06 7.15 9.77
C PHE A 388 -13.84 8.63 9.38
N ILE A 389 -13.25 8.90 8.22
CA ILE A 389 -13.05 10.28 7.73
C ILE A 389 -14.39 10.98 7.48
N LYS A 390 -15.37 10.28 6.90
CA LYS A 390 -16.74 10.76 6.71
C LYS A 390 -17.45 11.02 8.03
N ALA A 391 -17.42 10.07 8.97
CA ALA A 391 -17.99 10.24 10.31
C ALA A 391 -17.32 11.36 11.12
N HIS A 392 -16.02 11.62 10.90
CA HIS A 392 -15.30 12.73 11.53
C HIS A 392 -15.66 14.10 10.94
N GLY A 393 -15.99 14.18 9.64
CA GLY A 393 -16.60 15.35 9.02
C GLY A 393 -15.72 16.61 8.87
N LYS A 394 -14.41 16.55 9.14
CA LYS A 394 -13.47 17.70 8.99
C LYS A 394 -12.42 17.54 7.88
N PHE A 395 -12.32 16.36 7.27
CA PHE A 395 -11.30 16.05 6.27
C PHE A 395 -11.93 15.34 5.06
N TYR A 396 -11.38 15.59 3.87
CA TYR A 396 -11.76 14.97 2.63
C TYR A 396 -10.75 13.89 2.21
N THR A 397 -11.26 12.75 1.76
CA THR A 397 -10.47 11.80 0.97
C THR A 397 -11.15 11.59 -0.39
N PRO A 398 -10.46 11.70 -1.55
CA PRO A 398 -11.15 11.73 -2.85
C PRO A 398 -11.81 10.42 -3.29
N LYS A 399 -11.32 9.27 -2.81
CA LYS A 399 -11.78 7.95 -3.27
C LYS A 399 -11.54 6.87 -2.23
N THR A 400 -12.48 5.94 -2.13
CA THR A 400 -12.31 4.65 -1.45
C THR A 400 -12.16 3.50 -2.45
N HIS A 401 -11.35 2.49 -2.11
CA HIS A 401 -11.35 1.20 -2.83
C HIS A 401 -12.26 0.17 -2.16
N GLY A 402 -12.91 0.48 -1.03
CA GLY A 402 -13.98 -0.35 -0.44
C GLY A 402 -13.56 -1.69 0.20
N ARG A 403 -12.26 -2.03 0.20
CA ARG A 403 -11.71 -3.21 0.89
C ARG A 403 -11.51 -2.96 2.38
N LEU A 404 -11.87 -3.96 3.18
CA LEU A 404 -11.75 -4.04 4.62
C LEU A 404 -10.41 -4.67 5.05
N TYR A 405 -9.81 -4.11 6.08
CA TYR A 405 -8.62 -4.66 6.74
C TYR A 405 -8.94 -4.89 8.22
N ASP A 406 -8.85 -6.14 8.66
CA ASP A 406 -9.16 -6.61 10.01
C ASP A 406 -8.11 -6.24 11.07
N ARG A 407 -6.93 -5.79 10.61
CA ARG A 407 -5.85 -5.24 11.45
C ARG A 407 -5.89 -3.72 11.60
N TRP A 408 -6.88 -3.05 11.02
CA TRP A 408 -7.06 -1.61 11.21
C TRP A 408 -7.40 -1.30 12.67
N MET A 409 -6.79 -0.25 13.22
CA MET A 409 -7.02 0.19 14.59
C MET A 409 -6.89 1.72 14.71
N LEU A 410 -7.60 2.29 15.68
CA LEU A 410 -7.43 3.68 16.10
C LEU A 410 -6.07 3.87 16.80
N PRO A 411 -5.49 5.07 16.82
CA PRO A 411 -4.33 5.34 17.66
C PRO A 411 -4.71 5.38 19.15
N ASP A 412 -3.72 5.25 20.02
CA ASP A 412 -3.87 5.44 21.47
C ASP A 412 -4.48 6.82 21.80
N LEU A 413 -5.76 6.82 22.21
CA LEU A 413 -6.54 8.03 22.48
C LEU A 413 -6.15 8.71 23.80
N GLU A 414 -5.49 8.00 24.72
CA GLU A 414 -5.01 8.56 25.98
C GLU A 414 -3.69 9.32 25.75
N GLY A 415 -2.75 8.69 25.05
CA GLY A 415 -1.49 9.29 24.62
C GLY A 415 -1.64 10.55 23.74
N LEU A 416 -2.79 10.74 23.08
CA LEU A 416 -3.07 11.95 22.29
C LEU A 416 -3.41 13.20 23.12
N ARG A 417 -3.67 13.08 24.43
CA ARG A 417 -3.94 14.21 25.35
C ARG A 417 -5.04 15.19 24.86
N LEU A 418 -6.04 14.68 24.13
CA LEU A 418 -7.14 15.46 23.56
C LEU A 418 -7.94 16.23 24.62
N THR A 419 -8.41 17.44 24.27
CA THR A 419 -9.36 18.19 25.12
C THR A 419 -10.67 17.43 25.29
N LYS A 420 -11.40 17.67 26.39
CA LYS A 420 -12.69 16.99 26.67
C LYS A 420 -13.71 17.13 25.53
N HIS A 421 -13.74 18.29 24.87
CA HIS A 421 -14.61 18.53 23.72
C HIS A 421 -14.18 17.71 22.49
N LYS A 422 -12.90 17.77 22.09
CA LYS A 422 -12.38 16.97 20.96
C LYS A 422 -12.52 15.47 21.21
N ARG A 423 -12.24 15.00 22.43
CA ARG A 423 -12.47 13.60 22.84
C ARG A 423 -13.93 13.18 22.64
N LYS A 424 -14.91 14.02 22.98
CA LYS A 424 -16.33 13.74 22.73
C LYS A 424 -16.65 13.67 21.23
N GLN A 425 -16.10 14.56 20.41
CA GLN A 425 -16.27 14.51 18.95
C GLN A 425 -15.69 13.22 18.35
N ILE A 426 -14.46 12.84 18.74
CA ILE A 426 -13.82 11.60 18.31
C ILE A 426 -14.65 10.38 18.72
N VAL A 427 -15.12 10.30 19.96
CA VAL A 427 -15.99 9.18 20.41
C VAL A 427 -17.27 9.12 19.58
N SER A 428 -17.91 10.26 19.28
CA SER A 428 -19.09 10.30 18.39
C SER A 428 -18.80 9.75 16.98
N ALA A 429 -17.63 10.08 16.41
CA ALA A 429 -17.22 9.54 15.11
C ALA A 429 -16.88 8.04 15.17
N ILE A 430 -16.35 7.54 16.29
CA ILE A 430 -16.15 6.11 16.55
C ILE A 430 -17.50 5.39 16.70
N ASP A 431 -18.47 6.01 17.36
CA ASP A 431 -19.82 5.44 17.52
C ASP A 431 -20.55 5.34 16.17
N GLN A 432 -20.57 6.41 15.37
CA GLN A 432 -21.10 6.36 13.99
C GLN A 432 -20.35 5.33 13.12
N CYS A 433 -19.02 5.26 13.25
CA CYS A 433 -18.20 4.27 12.54
C CYS A 433 -18.58 2.81 12.91
N ASN A 434 -18.91 2.55 14.17
CA ASN A 434 -19.46 1.25 14.58
C ASN A 434 -20.80 0.96 13.92
N ASP A 435 -21.72 1.94 13.94
CA ASP A 435 -23.08 1.75 13.43
C ASP A 435 -23.07 1.48 11.91
N GLU A 436 -22.28 2.22 11.12
CA GLU A 436 -22.12 1.98 9.68
C GLU A 436 -21.43 0.62 9.37
N VAL A 437 -20.51 0.15 10.23
CA VAL A 437 -19.92 -1.20 10.11
C VAL A 437 -20.96 -2.29 10.44
N GLU A 438 -21.84 -2.05 11.42
CA GLU A 438 -22.94 -2.97 11.73
C GLU A 438 -23.98 -3.00 10.59
N GLU A 439 -24.35 -1.86 9.99
CA GLU A 439 -25.22 -1.83 8.80
C GLU A 439 -24.62 -2.57 7.60
N ALA A 440 -23.33 -2.34 7.30
CA ALA A 440 -22.63 -3.04 6.23
C ALA A 440 -22.60 -4.56 6.44
N LEU A 441 -22.51 -5.00 7.69
CA LEU A 441 -22.56 -6.40 8.10
C LEU A 441 -23.95 -7.00 7.90
N LEU A 442 -25.01 -6.32 8.34
CA LEU A 442 -26.39 -6.80 8.13
C LEU A 442 -26.72 -6.90 6.64
N LYS A 443 -26.28 -5.91 5.85
CA LYS A 443 -26.43 -5.91 4.39
C LYS A 443 -25.68 -7.06 3.74
N ALA A 444 -24.41 -7.29 4.09
CA ALA A 444 -23.61 -8.37 3.52
C ALA A 444 -24.18 -9.77 3.80
N VAL A 445 -24.81 -9.96 4.97
CA VAL A 445 -25.50 -11.20 5.34
C VAL A 445 -26.85 -11.34 4.62
N ALA A 446 -27.63 -10.26 4.51
CA ALA A 446 -28.93 -10.28 3.85
C ALA A 446 -28.84 -10.50 2.32
N GLU A 447 -27.84 -9.90 1.67
CA GLU A 447 -27.59 -10.02 0.23
C GLU A 447 -26.86 -11.32 -0.16
N GLU A 448 -26.58 -12.22 0.80
CA GLU A 448 -25.72 -13.41 0.63
C GLU A 448 -24.42 -13.10 -0.14
N GLN A 449 -23.77 -11.96 0.16
CA GLN A 449 -22.75 -11.39 -0.74
C GLN A 449 -21.66 -12.42 -1.08
N LYS A 450 -21.72 -12.94 -2.30
CA LYS A 450 -20.59 -13.65 -2.91
C LYS A 450 -19.38 -12.74 -2.79
N ARG A 451 -18.27 -13.30 -2.30
CA ARG A 451 -17.01 -12.57 -2.12
C ARG A 451 -16.66 -11.87 -3.44
N ARG A 452 -16.83 -10.55 -3.48
CA ARG A 452 -16.36 -9.72 -4.60
C ARG A 452 -14.85 -9.89 -4.71
N ASP A 453 -14.35 -9.95 -5.94
CA ASP A 453 -12.91 -9.97 -6.21
C ASP A 453 -12.21 -8.79 -5.51
N ASP A 454 -10.95 -8.99 -5.13
CA ASP A 454 -10.16 -7.94 -4.48
C ASP A 454 -10.04 -6.71 -5.42
N PRO A 455 -10.53 -5.53 -5.01
CA PRO A 455 -10.54 -4.35 -5.85
C PRO A 455 -9.12 -3.85 -6.12
N ARG A 456 -8.93 -3.15 -7.25
CA ARG A 456 -7.70 -2.41 -7.51
C ARG A 456 -7.59 -1.26 -6.51
N GLU A 457 -6.74 -1.45 -5.49
CA GLU A 457 -6.55 -0.49 -4.39
C GLU A 457 -5.91 0.82 -4.87
N SER A 458 -4.94 0.71 -5.78
CA SER A 458 -4.40 1.82 -6.56
C SER A 458 -5.37 2.15 -7.68
N ASP A 459 -5.95 3.35 -7.67
CA ASP A 459 -6.71 3.87 -8.80
C ASP A 459 -5.78 4.54 -9.82
N ARG A 460 -6.26 4.68 -11.06
CA ARG A 460 -5.62 5.59 -12.02
C ARG A 460 -5.50 6.96 -11.37
N PHE A 461 -4.33 7.58 -11.52
CA PHE A 461 -4.15 8.97 -11.12
C PHE A 461 -4.95 9.86 -12.08
N SER A 462 -6.21 10.11 -11.72
CA SER A 462 -7.10 11.03 -12.40
C SER A 462 -6.86 12.40 -11.81
N LEU A 463 -5.90 13.13 -12.39
CA LEU A 463 -5.72 14.55 -12.12
C LEU A 463 -7.07 15.25 -12.05
N ALA A 464 -7.37 15.91 -10.92
CA ALA A 464 -8.62 16.63 -10.78
C ALA A 464 -8.83 17.57 -11.98
N SER A 465 -9.99 17.42 -12.62
CA SER A 465 -10.30 18.07 -13.90
C SER A 465 -10.38 19.57 -13.69
N SER A 466 -9.34 20.30 -14.08
CA SER A 466 -9.42 21.74 -14.26
C SER A 466 -10.51 21.99 -15.30
N SER A 467 -11.58 22.68 -14.91
CA SER A 467 -12.76 23.00 -15.71
C SER A 467 -12.48 24.05 -16.80
N THR A 468 -11.48 23.76 -17.60
CA THR A 468 -11.14 24.44 -18.85
C THR A 468 -11.20 23.39 -19.94
N GLN A 469 -12.41 23.11 -20.43
CA GLN A 469 -12.56 22.62 -21.79
C GLN A 469 -11.88 23.65 -22.69
N ARG A 470 -10.72 23.29 -23.26
CA ARG A 470 -10.29 23.92 -24.51
C ARG A 470 -11.32 23.48 -25.54
N SER A 471 -12.22 24.40 -25.88
CA SER A 471 -13.21 24.22 -26.95
C SER A 471 -12.47 23.90 -28.26
N SER A 472 -12.47 22.62 -28.63
CA SER A 472 -11.95 22.13 -29.91
C SER A 472 -12.95 22.44 -31.02
N SER A 473 -13.08 23.72 -31.34
CA SER A 473 -13.98 24.25 -32.37
C SER A 473 -13.26 24.37 -33.72
N ALA A 474 -12.94 23.24 -34.34
CA ALA A 474 -12.54 23.16 -35.76
C ALA A 474 -12.66 21.71 -36.26
N ILE A 475 -13.03 21.53 -37.55
CA ILE A 475 -13.11 20.25 -38.28
C ILE A 475 -14.33 19.39 -37.83
N SER A 476 -15.41 19.21 -38.60
CA SER A 476 -15.74 19.71 -39.95
C SER A 476 -17.24 19.89 -40.15
N GLU A 477 -17.62 20.82 -41.04
CA GLU A 477 -18.93 20.83 -41.71
C GLU A 477 -19.08 19.69 -42.74
N VAL A 478 -20.31 19.61 -43.27
CA VAL A 478 -20.79 18.90 -44.47
C VAL A 478 -21.52 17.58 -44.20
N ALA A 479 -22.82 17.68 -43.90
CA ALA A 479 -23.88 17.16 -44.80
C ALA A 479 -25.31 17.56 -44.37
N ARG A 480 -26.00 18.27 -45.27
CA ARG A 480 -27.47 18.26 -45.49
C ARG A 480 -28.41 18.80 -44.38
N SER A 481 -28.58 20.13 -44.43
CA SER A 481 -29.88 20.80 -44.65
C SER A 481 -31.18 20.00 -44.46
N TYR A 482 -32.06 20.44 -43.55
CA TYR A 482 -33.48 20.73 -43.85
C TYR A 482 -34.06 21.73 -42.82
N THR A 483 -34.55 22.86 -43.35
CA THR A 483 -35.60 23.78 -42.85
C THR A 483 -36.10 23.75 -41.38
N GLY A 484 -36.07 24.93 -40.74
CA GLY A 484 -37.30 25.51 -40.15
C GLY A 484 -37.40 25.69 -38.63
N ASN A 485 -37.56 26.96 -38.23
CA ASN A 485 -38.29 27.46 -37.05
C ASN A 485 -37.77 27.20 -35.60
N GLN A 486 -37.35 28.31 -34.98
CA GLN A 486 -37.60 28.67 -33.57
C GLN A 486 -39.12 28.69 -33.25
N PRO A 487 -39.57 28.65 -31.96
CA PRO A 487 -38.90 29.24 -30.79
C PRO A 487 -38.95 28.46 -29.44
N GLU A 488 -38.17 28.99 -28.48
CA GLU A 488 -38.41 28.96 -27.01
C GLU A 488 -39.89 29.25 -26.65
N PRO A 489 -40.47 28.74 -25.51
CA PRO A 489 -39.97 29.16 -24.20
C PRO A 489 -40.17 28.27 -22.94
N ARG A 490 -39.32 28.51 -21.94
CA ARG A 490 -39.62 28.66 -20.49
C ARG A 490 -40.48 27.63 -19.71
N SER A 491 -39.80 27.04 -18.71
CA SER A 491 -40.08 27.16 -17.24
C SER A 491 -40.85 26.07 -16.45
N ARG A 492 -40.36 25.90 -15.20
CA ARG A 492 -40.96 25.32 -13.97
C ARG A 492 -41.31 23.81 -14.03
N ILE A 493 -40.56 22.98 -13.29
CA ILE A 493 -40.78 22.62 -11.88
C ILE A 493 -42.16 21.99 -11.70
N ASP A 494 -42.22 20.67 -11.55
CA ASP A 494 -42.64 20.11 -10.26
C ASP A 494 -42.12 18.67 -10.03
N SER A 495 -42.31 18.18 -8.80
CA SER A 495 -41.62 17.00 -8.24
C SER A 495 -42.51 15.75 -8.10
N ILE A 496 -41.95 14.72 -7.44
CA ILE A 496 -42.61 13.61 -6.73
C ILE A 496 -42.95 12.32 -7.54
N ILE A 497 -42.73 11.18 -6.87
CA ILE A 497 -43.23 9.80 -7.11
C ILE A 497 -42.36 8.84 -7.96
N SER A 498 -41.51 8.08 -7.25
CA SER A 498 -41.20 6.66 -7.52
C SER A 498 -42.11 5.78 -6.62
N PRO A 499 -42.10 4.42 -6.65
CA PRO A 499 -41.38 3.47 -7.52
C PRO A 499 -42.25 2.32 -8.10
N ILE A 500 -41.78 1.61 -9.14
CA ILE A 500 -42.26 0.24 -9.47
C ILE A 500 -41.08 -0.67 -9.84
N THR A 501 -41.03 -1.86 -9.23
CA THR A 501 -40.03 -2.92 -9.43
C THR A 501 -40.47 -3.91 -10.51
N PRO A 502 -39.59 -4.41 -11.40
CA PRO A 502 -39.95 -5.40 -12.43
C PRO A 502 -40.06 -6.84 -11.89
N MET A 503 -40.94 -7.65 -12.50
CA MET A 503 -41.15 -9.07 -12.20
C MET A 503 -40.36 -10.02 -13.13
N SER A 504 -40.04 -11.22 -12.62
CA SER A 504 -39.40 -12.32 -13.36
C SER A 504 -40.40 -13.37 -13.90
N PRO A 505 -40.03 -14.07 -14.98
CA PRO A 505 -40.36 -15.50 -15.17
C PRO A 505 -39.05 -16.31 -15.38
N ARG A 506 -38.69 -17.28 -14.52
CA ARG A 506 -39.18 -18.68 -14.37
C ARG A 506 -38.69 -19.64 -15.47
N ALA A 507 -38.05 -20.73 -15.04
CA ALA A 507 -37.36 -21.72 -15.88
C ALA A 507 -38.17 -23.02 -16.08
N PRO A 508 -37.72 -23.92 -16.98
CA PRO A 508 -37.97 -25.37 -16.90
C PRO A 508 -36.70 -26.16 -16.51
N SER A 509 -36.90 -27.42 -16.10
CA SER A 509 -35.90 -28.29 -15.46
C SER A 509 -35.90 -29.72 -16.01
N LEU A 510 -34.83 -30.46 -15.69
CA LEU A 510 -34.55 -31.92 -15.82
C LEU A 510 -33.64 -32.25 -17.03
N GLU A 511 -32.71 -33.22 -17.01
CA GLU A 511 -32.62 -34.49 -16.26
C GLU A 511 -31.18 -34.86 -15.79
N ARG A 512 -31.03 -36.03 -15.14
CA ARG A 512 -29.78 -36.75 -14.75
C ARG A 512 -29.67 -38.01 -15.62
N PRO A 513 -28.49 -38.64 -15.86
CA PRO A 513 -28.00 -39.61 -14.86
C PRO A 513 -26.48 -39.97 -14.81
N THR A 514 -26.08 -40.47 -13.63
CA THR A 514 -25.11 -41.55 -13.29
C THR A 514 -23.69 -41.74 -13.89
N LYS A 515 -22.71 -41.74 -12.97
CA LYS A 515 -21.69 -42.79 -12.66
C LYS A 515 -20.90 -43.49 -13.79
N TYR A 516 -19.57 -43.29 -13.76
CA TYR A 516 -18.49 -44.31 -13.71
C TYR A 516 -17.30 -43.65 -12.95
N GLY A 517 -16.36 -44.30 -12.27
CA GLY A 517 -16.11 -45.72 -12.01
C GLY A 517 -14.60 -45.96 -11.84
N SER A 518 -14.08 -46.01 -10.60
CA SER A 518 -12.65 -46.23 -10.31
C SER A 518 -12.28 -47.71 -10.16
N PRO A 519 -11.00 -48.06 -10.42
CA PRO A 519 -10.24 -49.05 -9.64
C PRO A 519 -8.89 -48.44 -9.14
N ASN A 520 -8.35 -48.66 -7.93
CA ASN A 520 -7.92 -49.90 -7.22
C ASN A 520 -6.95 -50.76 -8.08
N ASN A 521 -5.86 -51.42 -7.65
CA ASN A 521 -5.11 -51.66 -6.39
C ASN A 521 -3.71 -52.25 -6.80
N ALA A 522 -2.67 -52.48 -5.97
CA ALA A 522 -2.14 -51.98 -4.69
C ALA A 522 -0.85 -52.80 -4.33
N ARG A 523 -0.07 -52.42 -3.29
CA ARG A 523 1.02 -53.22 -2.60
C ARG A 523 2.34 -53.44 -3.40
N ASP A 524 3.52 -53.70 -2.83
CA ASP A 524 4.04 -53.71 -1.44
C ASP A 524 5.61 -53.74 -1.42
N ARG A 525 6.23 -53.47 -0.24
CA ARG A 525 7.59 -53.86 0.27
C ARG A 525 8.90 -53.14 -0.16
N ASP A 526 9.54 -52.62 0.89
CA ASP A 526 10.92 -52.85 1.40
C ASP A 526 12.15 -52.84 0.47
N ASP A 527 13.12 -51.97 0.76
CA ASP A 527 14.48 -52.42 1.13
C ASP A 527 15.32 -51.33 1.86
N GLU A 528 16.28 -51.74 2.70
CA GLU A 528 17.23 -50.84 3.39
C GLU A 528 18.51 -50.59 2.56
N ARG A 529 19.00 -49.34 2.49
CA ARG A 529 20.45 -49.05 2.54
C ARG A 529 20.82 -47.57 2.60
N SER A 530 21.63 -47.20 3.59
CA SER A 530 22.48 -46.01 3.55
C SER A 530 23.57 -46.15 2.50
N PRO A 531 24.02 -45.04 1.88
CA PRO A 531 25.46 -44.79 1.93
C PRO A 531 25.85 -43.31 2.15
N LYS A 532 26.76 -43.14 3.12
CA LYS A 532 28.00 -42.35 3.10
C LYS A 532 28.00 -40.89 2.63
N ALA A 533 28.61 -40.06 3.47
CA ALA A 533 29.04 -38.71 3.16
C ALA A 533 29.91 -38.63 1.90
N SER A 534 29.73 -37.56 1.13
CA SER A 534 30.66 -37.06 0.13
C SER A 534 31.22 -35.71 0.61
N GLU A 535 32.54 -35.64 0.69
CA GLU A 535 33.26 -34.38 0.87
C GLU A 535 33.06 -33.49 -0.36
N PHE A 536 32.86 -32.19 -0.16
CA PHE A 536 33.07 -31.20 -1.21
C PHE A 536 34.11 -30.19 -0.73
N GLN A 537 35.29 -30.26 -1.37
CA GLN A 537 36.41 -29.37 -1.13
C GLN A 537 36.10 -27.96 -1.64
N TYR A 538 36.44 -26.95 -0.84
CA TYR A 538 36.70 -25.61 -1.34
C TYR A 538 38.18 -25.51 -1.76
N GLY A 539 38.44 -25.13 -3.01
CA GLY A 539 39.60 -24.33 -3.37
C GLY A 539 39.22 -22.83 -3.29
N GLU A 540 40.13 -21.88 -3.13
CA GLU A 540 41.59 -21.96 -3.03
C GLU A 540 42.14 -20.92 -2.03
N SER A 541 43.34 -21.20 -1.56
CA SER A 541 44.13 -20.51 -0.53
C SER A 541 44.24 -18.99 -0.60
N ALA A 542 44.27 -18.36 0.58
CA ALA A 542 45.21 -17.28 0.89
C ALA A 542 45.92 -17.61 2.21
N ILE A 543 47.23 -17.85 2.15
CA ILE A 543 48.07 -18.22 3.29
C ILE A 543 48.49 -16.94 4.03
N ASP A 544 48.17 -16.81 5.31
CA ASP A 544 48.96 -15.97 6.22
C ASP A 544 48.83 -16.44 7.68
N GLY A 545 49.93 -16.92 8.26
CA GLY A 545 49.99 -17.75 9.48
C GLY A 545 49.83 -17.02 10.81
N THR A 546 49.07 -15.93 10.88
CA THR A 546 48.73 -15.25 12.15
C THR A 546 47.50 -15.89 12.78
N PRO A 547 47.44 -16.08 14.12
CA PRO A 547 46.22 -16.50 14.79
C PRO A 547 45.05 -15.56 14.47
N LEU A 548 43.88 -16.12 14.15
CA LEU A 548 42.64 -15.33 14.04
C LEU A 548 42.11 -15.04 15.45
N ASP A 549 41.67 -13.81 15.68
CA ASP A 549 41.05 -13.42 16.94
C ASP A 549 39.89 -14.37 17.25
N THR A 550 39.95 -15.03 18.41
CA THR A 550 38.95 -16.03 18.82
C THR A 550 38.22 -15.52 20.05
N ILE A 551 36.94 -15.17 19.90
CA ILE A 551 36.07 -14.72 20.98
C ILE A 551 35.26 -15.92 21.48
N HIS A 552 35.50 -16.28 22.73
CA HIS A 552 34.66 -17.22 23.47
C HIS A 552 33.50 -16.44 24.09
N LEU A 553 32.30 -16.65 23.56
CA LEU A 553 31.10 -15.93 24.02
C LEU A 553 30.64 -16.48 25.37
N GLN A 554 30.31 -15.59 26.30
CA GLN A 554 29.66 -15.94 27.55
C GLN A 554 28.14 -15.74 27.43
N ARG A 555 27.35 -16.64 28.04
CA ARG A 555 25.89 -16.58 27.95
C ARG A 555 25.36 -15.37 28.72
N GLY A 556 24.49 -14.59 28.09
CA GLY A 556 23.94 -13.33 28.62
C GLY A 556 24.89 -12.13 28.57
N LEU A 557 26.10 -12.29 27.99
CA LEU A 557 27.13 -11.25 27.93
C LEU A 557 27.50 -10.91 26.48
N PRO A 558 27.09 -9.75 25.94
CA PRO A 558 27.45 -9.34 24.59
C PRO A 558 28.93 -8.98 24.51
N SER A 559 29.62 -9.51 23.51
CA SER A 559 30.97 -9.11 23.10
C SER A 559 30.89 -8.22 21.87
N VAL A 560 31.63 -7.12 21.84
CA VAL A 560 31.68 -6.20 20.69
C VAL A 560 33.01 -6.38 19.97
N TYR A 561 32.97 -6.62 18.66
CA TYR A 561 34.15 -6.73 17.81
C TYR A 561 34.16 -5.63 16.75
N LEU A 562 35.33 -5.00 16.56
CA LEU A 562 35.51 -3.85 15.68
C LEU A 562 36.32 -4.24 14.45
N PHE A 563 35.65 -4.40 13.31
CA PHE A 563 36.32 -4.65 12.03
C PHE A 563 36.89 -3.36 11.45
N HIS A 564 38.18 -3.11 11.69
CA HIS A 564 38.96 -2.11 10.98
C HIS A 564 39.17 -2.51 9.51
N THR A 565 39.65 -1.57 8.70
CA THR A 565 39.87 -1.76 7.25
C THR A 565 40.81 -2.93 6.91
N THR A 566 41.69 -3.29 7.84
CA THR A 566 42.68 -4.38 7.75
C THR A 566 42.36 -5.60 8.61
N SER A 567 41.22 -5.64 9.31
CA SER A 567 40.87 -6.75 10.20
C SER A 567 40.69 -8.06 9.43
N LYS A 568 41.38 -9.11 9.89
CA LYS A 568 41.15 -10.50 9.48
C LYS A 568 39.80 -10.99 10.00
N ALA A 569 39.42 -12.22 9.64
CA ALA A 569 38.19 -12.81 10.14
C ALA A 569 38.29 -13.12 11.64
N VAL A 570 37.16 -13.03 12.35
CA VAL A 570 37.05 -13.36 13.77
C VAL A 570 36.37 -14.71 13.94
N ARG A 571 36.87 -15.56 14.84
CA ARG A 571 36.23 -16.82 15.21
C ARG A 571 35.38 -16.63 16.45
N LEU A 572 34.12 -17.05 16.35
CA LEU A 572 33.11 -16.85 17.38
C LEU A 572 32.69 -18.22 17.91
N HIS A 573 33.00 -18.48 19.18
CA HIS A 573 32.90 -19.80 19.80
C HIS A 573 31.91 -19.79 20.98
N THR A 574 30.89 -20.65 20.91
CA THR A 574 30.12 -21.18 22.04
C THR A 574 30.44 -22.68 22.22
N PRO A 575 29.85 -23.40 23.20
CA PRO A 575 30.08 -24.83 23.36
C PRO A 575 29.58 -25.72 22.21
N ARG A 576 28.67 -25.24 21.34
CA ARG A 576 28.16 -26.03 20.18
C ARG A 576 28.19 -25.28 18.85
N ILE A 577 28.25 -23.95 18.85
CA ILE A 577 28.28 -23.11 17.66
C ILE A 577 29.69 -22.53 17.51
N HIS A 578 30.33 -22.87 16.39
CA HIS A 578 31.60 -22.30 15.96
C HIS A 578 31.39 -21.77 14.55
N PHE A 579 31.73 -20.51 14.32
CA PHE A 579 31.73 -19.92 12.99
C PHE A 579 32.78 -18.81 12.88
N GLU A 580 33.17 -18.54 11.65
CA GLU A 580 34.13 -17.49 11.31
C GLU A 580 33.39 -16.37 10.57
N LEU A 581 33.62 -15.12 10.98
CA LEU A 581 33.00 -13.94 10.40
C LEU A 581 34.10 -13.03 9.84
N SER A 582 34.15 -12.90 8.52
CA SER A 582 35.04 -11.94 7.86
C SER A 582 34.41 -10.56 7.75
N ARG A 583 35.24 -9.51 7.62
CA ARG A 583 34.76 -8.15 7.36
C ARG A 583 33.92 -8.05 6.09
N SER A 584 34.30 -8.78 5.03
CA SER A 584 33.57 -8.80 3.76
C SER A 584 32.19 -9.44 3.92
N LEU A 585 32.08 -10.56 4.63
CA LEU A 585 30.81 -11.22 4.90
C LEU A 585 29.92 -10.39 5.84
N ALA A 586 30.51 -9.82 6.91
CA ALA A 586 29.80 -8.90 7.80
C ALA A 586 29.28 -7.67 7.04
N SER A 587 30.09 -7.07 6.17
CA SER A 587 29.70 -5.92 5.33
C SER A 587 28.63 -6.30 4.31
N GLN A 588 28.71 -7.49 3.69
CA GLN A 588 27.69 -7.99 2.76
C GLN A 588 26.34 -8.20 3.44
N ILE A 589 26.32 -8.87 4.60
CA ILE A 589 25.08 -9.12 5.35
C ILE A 589 24.54 -7.82 6.01
N ALA A 590 25.41 -6.85 6.29
CA ALA A 590 25.03 -5.51 6.73
C ALA A 590 24.55 -4.60 5.58
N SER A 591 25.00 -4.80 4.34
CA SER A 591 24.63 -3.98 3.19
C SER A 591 23.16 -4.20 2.80
N GLU A 592 22.45 -3.13 2.44
CA GLU A 592 21.04 -3.20 2.02
C GLU A 592 20.90 -3.36 0.50
N SER A 593 20.17 -4.37 0.03
CA SER A 593 19.99 -4.70 -1.41
C SER A 593 19.28 -3.65 -2.28
N SER A 594 18.92 -2.49 -1.72
CA SER A 594 18.07 -1.50 -2.41
C SER A 594 18.40 -0.03 -2.14
N VAL A 595 19.48 0.23 -1.40
CA VAL A 595 20.16 1.52 -1.26
C VAL A 595 21.66 1.21 -1.30
N GLY A 596 22.48 1.99 -2.00
CA GLY A 596 23.92 1.74 -2.11
C GLY A 596 24.74 1.97 -0.83
N TYR A 597 24.18 1.64 0.34
CA TYR A 597 24.86 1.65 1.62
C TYR A 597 25.65 0.34 1.79
N GLN A 598 26.73 0.25 1.01
CA GLN A 598 27.88 -0.53 1.46
C GLN A 598 28.50 0.24 2.63
N VAL A 599 28.86 -0.45 3.71
CA VAL A 599 29.69 0.15 4.76
C VAL A 599 30.99 0.58 4.06
N PRO A 600 31.32 1.88 3.98
CA PRO A 600 32.43 2.32 3.14
C PRO A 600 33.72 1.67 3.60
N ASP A 601 34.58 1.23 2.67
CA ASP A 601 35.75 0.43 3.03
C ASP A 601 36.72 1.11 4.00
N HIS A 602 36.65 2.43 4.15
CA HIS A 602 37.41 3.23 5.09
C HIS A 602 36.79 3.39 6.50
N LYS A 603 35.55 2.93 6.74
CA LYS A 603 34.90 2.99 8.06
C LYS A 603 35.05 1.66 8.83
N PRO A 604 35.23 1.70 10.16
CA PRO A 604 35.18 0.51 10.97
C PRO A 604 33.73 0.01 11.10
N LEU A 605 33.54 -1.30 11.09
CA LEU A 605 32.24 -1.96 11.28
C LEU A 605 32.20 -2.60 12.68
N CYS A 606 31.32 -2.09 13.53
CA CYS A 606 31.16 -2.56 14.90
C CYS A 606 30.06 -3.62 14.97
N ILE A 607 30.40 -4.85 15.36
CA ILE A 607 29.47 -5.98 15.48
C ILE A 607 29.36 -6.40 16.94
N GLU A 608 28.17 -6.28 17.50
CA GLU A 608 27.78 -6.94 18.75
C GLU A 608 27.46 -8.43 18.47
N VAL A 609 28.07 -9.31 19.25
CA VAL A 609 27.85 -10.75 19.24
C VAL A 609 27.42 -11.19 20.64
N ALA A 610 26.23 -11.78 20.79
CA ALA A 610 25.70 -12.20 22.08
C ALA A 610 25.23 -13.66 22.04
N TRP A 611 25.69 -14.50 22.97
CA TRP A 611 25.04 -15.78 23.25
C TRP A 611 23.88 -15.51 24.22
N LEU A 612 22.65 -15.63 23.73
CA LEU A 612 21.46 -15.23 24.47
C LEU A 612 21.18 -16.19 25.65
N ASP A 613 20.58 -15.65 26.72
CA ASP A 613 20.03 -16.43 27.82
C ASP A 613 18.53 -16.72 27.65
N GLY A 614 17.94 -17.53 28.54
CA GLY A 614 16.54 -17.93 28.44
C GLY A 614 15.51 -16.79 28.51
N SER A 615 15.89 -15.60 29.02
CA SER A 615 15.05 -14.41 29.05
C SER A 615 15.14 -13.62 27.74
N GLU A 616 16.35 -13.45 27.20
CA GLU A 616 16.56 -12.83 25.88
C GLU A 616 16.04 -13.72 24.74
N GLU A 617 16.23 -15.04 24.82
CA GLU A 617 15.69 -16.02 23.89
C GLU A 617 14.16 -15.90 23.77
N ALA A 618 13.46 -15.73 24.89
CA ALA A 618 12.00 -15.57 24.92
C ALA A 618 11.56 -14.22 24.29
N ALA A 619 12.28 -13.14 24.58
CA ALA A 619 12.02 -11.83 23.96
C ALA A 619 12.20 -11.90 22.44
N VAL A 620 13.30 -12.50 21.96
CA VAL A 620 13.60 -12.64 20.54
C VAL A 620 12.66 -13.61 19.83
N GLN A 621 12.22 -14.72 20.47
CA GLN A 621 11.24 -15.64 19.89
C GLN A 621 9.82 -15.03 19.79
N SER A 622 9.50 -13.99 20.57
CA SER A 622 8.23 -13.28 20.46
C SER A 622 8.14 -12.39 19.20
N GLU A 623 9.28 -11.88 18.74
CA GLU A 623 9.40 -11.24 17.43
C GLU A 623 9.37 -12.33 16.33
N HIS A 624 8.59 -12.11 15.26
CA HIS A 624 8.26 -13.18 14.31
C HIS A 624 9.49 -13.69 13.51
N ASN A 625 10.07 -14.80 13.97
CA ASN A 625 11.23 -15.48 13.38
C ASN A 625 11.18 -15.62 11.85
N ARG A 626 11.94 -14.75 11.16
CA ARG A 626 12.27 -14.83 9.73
C ARG A 626 13.79 -14.69 9.46
N SER A 627 14.58 -14.75 10.54
CA SER A 627 16.01 -14.37 10.57
C SER A 627 16.88 -15.36 11.36
N VAL A 628 16.35 -16.55 11.67
CA VAL A 628 17.07 -17.63 12.37
C VAL A 628 17.64 -18.61 11.36
N ILE A 629 18.95 -18.79 11.38
CA ILE A 629 19.66 -19.90 10.71
C ILE A 629 19.73 -21.06 11.72
N ASP A 630 19.17 -22.22 11.38
CA ASP A 630 19.22 -23.40 12.24
C ASP A 630 20.26 -24.40 11.74
N LEU A 631 21.33 -24.59 12.50
CA LEU A 631 22.45 -25.48 12.17
C LEU A 631 22.16 -26.96 12.50
N GLY A 632 20.89 -27.32 12.76
CA GLY A 632 20.46 -28.66 13.16
C GLY A 632 19.53 -29.37 12.18
N GLN A 633 19.23 -28.80 11.01
CA GLN A 633 18.47 -29.47 9.94
C GLN A 633 19.36 -29.68 8.71
N ASP A 634 19.26 -30.85 8.09
CA ASP A 634 20.15 -31.25 6.99
C ASP A 634 20.05 -30.28 5.79
N GLY A 635 21.19 -29.75 5.36
CA GLY A 635 21.39 -29.25 4.00
C GLY A 635 20.64 -27.98 3.57
N PHE A 636 20.25 -27.07 4.46
CA PHE A 636 19.62 -25.79 4.08
C PHE A 636 20.61 -24.62 4.05
N GLU A 637 21.06 -24.23 2.86
CA GLU A 637 21.75 -22.97 2.64
C GLU A 637 20.76 -21.78 2.72
N MET A 638 20.67 -21.16 3.90
CA MET A 638 19.88 -19.93 4.08
C MET A 638 20.70 -18.70 3.73
N ALA A 639 20.42 -18.11 2.57
CA ALA A 639 20.93 -16.78 2.23
C ALA A 639 20.46 -15.74 3.28
N ALA A 640 21.40 -15.25 4.09
CA ALA A 640 21.12 -14.19 5.06
C ALA A 640 20.63 -12.93 4.32
N ARG A 641 19.57 -12.30 4.83
CA ARG A 641 18.96 -11.14 4.17
C ARG A 641 19.90 -9.94 4.28
N GLU A 642 20.21 -9.32 3.15
CA GLU A 642 20.87 -8.01 3.08
C GLU A 642 20.19 -6.99 4.02
N GLY A 643 20.98 -6.36 4.88
CA GLY A 643 20.56 -5.40 5.91
C GLY A 643 20.19 -6.01 7.27
N ILE A 644 20.20 -7.34 7.43
CA ILE A 644 19.69 -7.99 8.65
C ILE A 644 20.48 -7.63 9.92
N LEU A 645 21.78 -7.35 9.81
CA LEU A 645 22.61 -6.95 10.95
C LEU A 645 22.19 -5.59 11.55
N PHE A 646 21.64 -4.67 10.74
CA PHE A 646 21.09 -3.40 11.24
C PHE A 646 19.63 -3.50 11.72
N SER A 647 19.00 -4.66 11.58
CA SER A 647 17.66 -4.88 12.14
C SER A 647 17.69 -4.91 13.68
N LYS A 648 16.56 -4.60 14.31
CA LYS A 648 16.44 -4.61 15.79
C LYS A 648 16.77 -5.97 16.40
N SER A 649 16.41 -7.06 15.72
CA SER A 649 16.57 -8.44 16.18
C SER A 649 17.93 -9.04 15.79
N GLY A 650 18.66 -8.43 14.85
CA GLY A 650 19.92 -8.94 14.30
C GLY A 650 19.76 -10.19 13.42
N LEU A 651 20.90 -10.79 13.05
CA LEU A 651 20.96 -12.15 12.53
C LEU A 651 21.04 -13.13 13.72
N LEU A 652 20.28 -14.22 13.65
CA LEU A 652 20.21 -15.21 14.72
C LEU A 652 20.71 -16.57 14.22
N ILE A 653 21.61 -17.20 14.96
CA ILE A 653 22.17 -18.51 14.64
C ILE A 653 21.81 -19.47 15.78
N ARG A 654 21.08 -20.54 15.47
CA ARG A 654 20.60 -21.53 16.45
C ARG A 654 21.24 -22.88 16.21
N LYS A 655 21.57 -23.60 17.29
CA LYS A 655 21.91 -25.03 17.25
C LYS A 655 21.45 -25.69 18.54
N ARG A 656 20.45 -26.57 18.43
CA ARG A 656 19.74 -27.15 19.60
C ARG A 656 19.19 -26.03 20.51
N ALA A 657 19.74 -25.88 21.71
CA ALA A 657 19.34 -24.90 22.72
C ALA A 657 20.31 -23.70 22.85
N GLU A 658 21.28 -23.56 21.94
CA GLU A 658 22.13 -22.36 21.87
C GLU A 658 21.61 -21.43 20.77
N LEU A 659 21.50 -20.13 21.10
CA LEU A 659 21.08 -19.07 20.21
C LEU A 659 22.08 -17.91 20.29
N VAL A 660 22.75 -17.59 19.18
CA VAL A 660 23.71 -16.49 19.06
C VAL A 660 23.08 -15.38 18.21
N ARG A 661 23.13 -14.15 18.70
CA ARG A 661 22.74 -12.92 17.99
C ARG A 661 23.98 -12.23 17.44
N LEU A 662 23.89 -11.77 16.21
CA LEU A 662 24.84 -10.89 15.53
C LEU A 662 24.11 -9.60 15.15
N ARG A 663 24.64 -8.45 15.54
CA ARG A 663 24.03 -7.14 15.27
C ARG A 663 25.10 -6.09 14.97
N ALA A 664 24.88 -5.29 13.94
CA ALA A 664 25.68 -4.10 13.70
C ALA A 664 25.21 -2.98 14.65
N VAL A 665 26.16 -2.38 15.35
CA VAL A 665 25.96 -1.23 16.24
C VAL A 665 26.74 -0.04 15.70
N GLU A 666 26.36 1.18 16.09
CA GLU A 666 27.21 2.34 15.82
C GLU A 666 28.48 2.23 16.72
N PRO A 667 29.68 2.52 16.19
CA PRO A 667 30.94 2.44 16.94
C PRO A 667 31.07 3.54 18.00
#